data_AF-A0A1A8ZFV2-F1
#
_entry.id   AF-A0A1A8ZFV2-F1
#
_cell.length_a   1.000
_cell.length_b   1.000
_cell.length_c   1.000
_cell.angle_alpha   90.00
_cell.angle_beta   90.00
_cell.angle_gamma   90.00
#
_symmetry.space_group_name_H-M   'P 1'
#
loop_
_entity.id
_entity.type
_entity.pdbx_description
1 polymer ?
#
loop_
_entity_poly.entity_id
_entity_poly.type
_entity_poly.pdbx_seq_one_letter_code
_entity_poly.pdbx_strand_id
1 'polypeptide(L)'
;MIRTMFRLRAHPGREADVVDAWRDVAGRIAELPGALRQALLHDALDPHALVLVTEWSDEAAWRAYQAGPVAGQLAQALGPLCPEPGDRRVMRDVPPGSTVYVDVELTVPQSRWEEFRRGYAEVLDRVARVPGYLREELLREPGSDTHHIFAEWRSAAQFHQWIGNPAHAEEEAGPIAPFLLDIRRRLFHAVADPATSREPRTGREADVHRTTDVLVVGAGPTGLTVAVELARRGIDCRVVEKLAAPPGHADKAIGVHCRTMELWEEQGIVREAMDVGIWLTGNMVFVNGVQTHRMSWELPGLPYAHLGLPQYETERLLTERLATLGVRPRRGTELISFTQDDDGVTATLTTADGGTETVRATYLVGCDGAHSRVRELLGLTFTGGLGRFPQLFMLGDVDVDWDMPDGHLLRFLHETDGRMDGMLVCVPLRGAHRYRIATLAPPRFFAQTGGQDAPPGFSEELAEPTLADVQAALDRLAPPGTRASNLRWSSVFRISHGIVDRYRDGRVFVAGDAAHLHPPAGGQGMNTGIQDAWNLAWKLALAVRGIAAPGLLDSYETERRPEGEEIVGRAVRMAFTDELDRADLERQFLQEMSMLLSYAGSPLVGESVTDPEALRGGPAAGDRAPDVEGLRRPGVGHPLRLRELTRGTRHTLLVYADSSADEETLHAAAELCAEVRRQASGELDAYLVLSPDARAPRLLAPPVVVDADGGYRAGYAVAGTALHLIRPDGHIGFRSCPLDADGLRKHLHLIFGGVR
;
A
#
# COMPACT_ATOMS: atom_id res chain seq x y z
N MET A 1 13.06 -35.74 10.62
CA MET A 1 12.16 -35.39 11.73
C MET A 1 11.46 -34.07 11.44
N ILE A 2 10.15 -33.99 11.70
CA ILE A 2 9.32 -32.79 11.58
C ILE A 2 8.92 -32.33 12.98
N ARG A 3 9.13 -31.07 13.32
CA ARG A 3 8.63 -30.47 14.56
C ARG A 3 7.59 -29.40 14.24
N THR A 4 6.48 -29.41 14.95
CA THR A 4 5.46 -28.37 14.86
C THR A 4 5.29 -27.66 16.19
N MET A 5 5.03 -26.37 16.13
CA MET A 5 4.69 -25.52 17.27
C MET A 5 3.39 -24.81 16.97
N PHE A 6 2.42 -24.90 17.87
CA PHE A 6 1.15 -24.21 17.73
C PHE A 6 0.87 -23.40 18.99
N ARG A 7 0.83 -22.08 18.83
CA ARG A 7 0.56 -21.16 19.94
C ARG A 7 -0.92 -21.11 20.23
N LEU A 8 -1.24 -21.13 21.50
CA LEU A 8 -2.58 -21.04 22.05
C LEU A 8 -2.61 -19.95 23.10
N ARG A 9 -3.72 -19.24 23.19
CA ARG A 9 -4.01 -18.35 24.31
C ARG A 9 -5.23 -18.87 25.03
N ALA A 10 -5.05 -19.32 26.26
CA ALA A 10 -6.15 -19.79 27.10
C ALA A 10 -7.03 -18.62 27.53
N HIS A 11 -8.32 -18.87 27.74
CA HIS A 11 -9.16 -17.95 28.50
C HIS A 11 -8.58 -17.74 29.91
N PRO A 12 -8.58 -16.51 30.45
CA PRO A 12 -8.06 -16.25 31.78
C PRO A 12 -8.68 -17.18 32.83
N GLY A 13 -7.83 -17.90 33.58
CA GLY A 13 -8.25 -18.83 34.63
C GLY A 13 -8.66 -20.23 34.13
N ARG A 14 -8.48 -20.53 32.85
CA ARG A 14 -8.79 -21.84 32.22
C ARG A 14 -7.53 -22.60 31.80
N GLU A 15 -6.35 -22.18 32.23
CA GLU A 15 -5.06 -22.74 31.82
C GLU A 15 -4.93 -24.21 32.26
N ALA A 16 -5.39 -24.52 33.47
CA ALA A 16 -5.40 -25.90 33.98
C ALA A 16 -6.30 -26.81 33.12
N ASP A 17 -7.45 -26.31 32.67
CA ASP A 17 -8.36 -27.05 31.80
C ASP A 17 -7.73 -27.33 30.43
N VAL A 18 -6.93 -26.41 29.90
CA VAL A 18 -6.16 -26.62 28.65
C VAL A 18 -5.12 -27.72 28.84
N VAL A 19 -4.42 -27.72 29.98
CA VAL A 19 -3.42 -28.75 30.31
C VAL A 19 -4.09 -30.13 30.44
N ASP A 20 -5.25 -30.21 31.08
CA ASP A 20 -5.98 -31.47 31.24
C ASP A 20 -6.57 -31.97 29.91
N ALA A 21 -7.15 -31.07 29.10
CA ALA A 21 -7.66 -31.38 27.77
C ALA A 21 -6.55 -31.87 26.83
N TRP A 22 -5.36 -31.25 26.90
CA TRP A 22 -4.19 -31.72 26.16
C TRP A 22 -3.74 -33.10 26.63
N ARG A 23 -3.63 -33.33 27.95
CA ARG A 23 -3.11 -34.58 28.51
C ARG A 23 -3.92 -35.79 28.06
N ASP A 24 -5.24 -35.66 27.98
CA ASP A 24 -6.15 -36.70 27.50
C ASP A 24 -5.87 -37.10 26.03
N VAL A 25 -5.59 -36.11 25.18
CA VAL A 25 -5.33 -36.34 23.75
C VAL A 25 -3.86 -36.74 23.50
N ALA A 26 -2.92 -36.26 24.30
CA ALA A 26 -1.48 -36.47 24.12
C ALA A 26 -1.08 -37.96 24.14
N GLY A 27 -1.68 -38.76 25.03
CA GLY A 27 -1.42 -40.21 25.08
C GLY A 27 -1.80 -40.91 23.78
N ARG A 28 -2.88 -40.47 23.14
CA ARG A 28 -3.37 -41.01 21.88
C ARG A 28 -2.55 -40.55 20.68
N ILE A 29 -1.96 -39.35 20.74
CA ILE A 29 -0.98 -38.89 19.75
C ILE A 29 0.29 -39.75 19.83
N ALA A 30 0.76 -40.09 21.04
CA ALA A 30 1.96 -40.89 21.24
C ALA A 30 1.84 -42.33 20.70
N GLU A 31 0.62 -42.88 20.60
CA GLU A 31 0.36 -44.19 20.01
C GLU A 31 0.38 -44.20 18.47
N LEU A 32 0.40 -43.04 17.82
CA LEU A 32 0.37 -42.96 16.36
C LEU A 32 1.71 -43.37 15.73
N PRO A 33 1.70 -44.08 14.58
CA PRO A 33 2.92 -44.43 13.87
C PRO A 33 3.76 -43.18 13.53
N GLY A 34 5.03 -43.19 13.92
CA GLY A 34 5.96 -42.09 13.67
C GLY A 34 5.83 -40.88 14.61
N ALA A 35 4.97 -40.95 15.64
CA ALA A 35 4.97 -39.98 16.73
C ALA A 35 6.26 -40.10 17.57
N LEU A 36 6.98 -38.99 17.77
CA LEU A 36 8.27 -38.98 18.49
C LEU A 36 8.23 -38.25 19.83
N ARG A 37 7.62 -37.05 19.88
CA ARG A 37 7.49 -36.24 21.11
C ARG A 37 6.27 -35.34 21.06
N GLN A 38 5.61 -35.15 22.19
CA GLN A 38 4.38 -34.37 22.33
C GLN A 38 4.49 -33.63 23.66
N ALA A 39 4.51 -32.30 23.60
CA ALA A 39 4.63 -31.47 24.79
C ALA A 39 3.66 -30.28 24.70
N LEU A 40 3.22 -29.82 25.86
CA LEU A 40 2.55 -28.54 26.03
C LEU A 40 3.46 -27.70 26.91
N LEU A 41 3.89 -26.55 26.41
CA LEU A 41 4.79 -25.64 27.10
C LEU A 41 4.02 -24.38 27.53
N HIS A 42 4.37 -23.80 28.67
CA HIS A 42 3.91 -22.48 29.07
C HIS A 42 4.91 -21.42 28.64
N ASP A 43 4.42 -20.27 28.18
CA ASP A 43 5.24 -19.07 28.12
C ASP A 43 5.63 -18.68 29.55
N ALA A 44 6.93 -18.59 29.81
CA ALA A 44 7.43 -18.35 31.16
C ALA A 44 7.19 -16.91 31.62
N LEU A 45 6.81 -16.01 30.71
CA LEU A 45 6.55 -14.59 30.96
C LEU A 45 5.06 -14.23 30.81
N ASP A 46 4.26 -15.01 30.07
CA ASP A 46 2.79 -14.86 29.95
C ASP A 46 2.05 -16.13 30.42
N PRO A 47 1.40 -16.12 31.60
CA PRO A 47 0.74 -17.32 32.14
C PRO A 47 -0.43 -17.81 31.29
N HIS A 48 -0.99 -16.97 30.41
CA HIS A 48 -2.13 -17.33 29.55
C HIS A 48 -1.70 -17.89 28.19
N ALA A 49 -0.41 -17.81 27.84
CA ALA A 49 0.11 -18.28 26.56
C ALA A 49 0.71 -19.68 26.72
N LEU A 50 0.28 -20.59 25.85
CA LEU A 50 0.77 -21.96 25.80
C LEU A 50 1.23 -22.30 24.38
N VAL A 51 2.16 -23.24 24.27
CA VAL A 51 2.69 -23.72 22.99
C VAL A 51 2.62 -25.24 22.94
N LEU A 52 1.83 -25.76 22.01
CA LEU A 52 1.80 -27.18 21.71
C LEU A 52 2.95 -27.53 20.78
N VAL A 53 3.75 -28.53 21.16
CA VAL A 53 4.86 -29.04 20.39
C VAL A 53 4.61 -30.50 20.03
N THR A 54 4.69 -30.84 18.74
CA THR A 54 4.72 -32.24 18.31
C THR A 54 5.89 -32.52 17.37
N GLU A 55 6.59 -33.64 17.60
CA GLU A 55 7.69 -34.15 16.77
C GLU A 55 7.28 -35.47 16.11
N TRP A 56 7.64 -35.62 14.84
CA TRP A 56 7.28 -36.76 13.99
C TRP A 56 8.52 -37.28 13.25
N SER A 57 8.58 -38.60 13.01
CA SER A 57 9.72 -39.25 12.32
C SER A 57 9.99 -38.63 10.96
N ASP A 58 8.92 -38.40 10.21
CA ASP A 58 8.92 -37.93 8.84
C ASP A 58 7.61 -37.19 8.50
N GLU A 59 7.56 -36.65 7.28
CA GLU A 59 6.42 -35.88 6.80
C GLU A 59 5.17 -36.74 6.59
N ALA A 60 5.31 -38.03 6.27
CA ALA A 60 4.17 -38.92 6.07
C ALA A 60 3.45 -39.20 7.40
N ALA A 61 4.20 -39.47 8.47
CA ALA A 61 3.66 -39.64 9.82
C ALA A 61 2.93 -38.38 10.32
N TRP A 62 3.55 -37.21 10.12
CA TRP A 62 2.93 -35.94 10.48
C TRP A 62 1.63 -35.65 9.71
N ARG A 63 1.62 -35.85 8.39
CA ARG A 63 0.42 -35.66 7.56
C ARG A 63 -0.68 -36.67 7.93
N ALA A 64 -0.32 -37.90 8.24
CA ALA A 64 -1.26 -38.92 8.71
C ALA A 64 -1.93 -38.52 10.03
N TYR A 65 -1.20 -37.91 10.96
CA TYR A 65 -1.79 -37.32 12.16
C TYR A 65 -2.73 -36.16 11.84
N GLN A 66 -2.31 -35.21 11.01
CA GLN A 66 -3.13 -34.05 10.65
C GLN A 66 -4.47 -34.45 10.00
N ALA A 67 -4.45 -35.46 9.13
CA ALA A 67 -5.65 -35.99 8.47
C ALA A 67 -6.43 -36.99 9.34
N GLY A 68 -5.87 -37.38 10.49
CA GLY A 68 -6.41 -38.42 11.36
C GLY A 68 -7.43 -37.89 12.39
N PRO A 69 -8.23 -38.79 12.98
CA PRO A 69 -9.27 -38.41 13.94
C PRO A 69 -8.71 -37.81 15.24
N VAL A 70 -7.45 -38.11 15.59
CA VAL A 70 -6.80 -37.61 16.81
C VAL A 70 -6.56 -36.09 16.73
N ALA A 71 -6.18 -35.56 15.56
CA ALA A 71 -6.03 -34.11 15.37
C ALA A 71 -7.36 -33.37 15.50
N GLY A 72 -8.46 -33.96 14.99
CA GLY A 72 -9.81 -33.40 15.14
C GLY A 72 -10.29 -33.39 16.59
N GLN A 73 -9.97 -34.42 17.36
CA GLN A 73 -10.29 -34.49 18.79
C GLN A 73 -9.52 -33.46 19.60
N LEU A 74 -8.24 -33.24 19.28
CA LEU A 74 -7.45 -32.17 19.90
C LEU A 74 -8.06 -30.79 19.64
N ALA A 75 -8.43 -30.51 18.39
CA ALA A 75 -9.07 -29.24 18.03
C ALA A 75 -10.42 -29.05 18.74
N GLN A 76 -11.23 -30.11 18.86
CA GLN A 76 -12.50 -30.08 19.56
C GLN A 76 -12.32 -29.85 21.07
N ALA A 77 -11.32 -30.48 21.70
CA ALA A 77 -11.04 -30.34 23.12
C ALA A 77 -10.56 -28.92 23.48
N LEU A 78 -9.74 -28.31 22.62
CA LEU A 78 -9.12 -27.01 22.88
C LEU A 78 -9.95 -25.81 22.42
N GLY A 79 -10.80 -25.98 21.39
CA GLY A 79 -11.58 -24.89 20.79
C GLY A 79 -12.40 -24.05 21.80
N PRO A 80 -13.12 -24.66 22.76
CA PRO A 80 -13.86 -23.90 23.77
C PRO A 80 -12.99 -23.18 24.81
N LEU A 81 -11.70 -23.52 24.90
CA LEU A 81 -10.77 -23.01 25.92
C LEU A 81 -9.86 -21.90 25.38
N CYS A 82 -9.71 -21.82 24.05
CA CYS A 82 -8.78 -20.91 23.36
C CYS A 82 -9.53 -20.18 22.22
N PRO A 83 -9.94 -18.90 22.40
CA PRO A 83 -10.84 -18.20 21.48
C PRO A 83 -10.18 -17.71 20.18
N GLU A 84 -8.85 -17.63 20.12
CA GLU A 84 -8.11 -17.15 18.95
C GLU A 84 -7.18 -18.25 18.41
N PRO A 85 -7.19 -18.51 17.08
CA PRO A 85 -6.18 -19.37 16.46
C PRO A 85 -4.83 -18.66 16.52
N GLY A 86 -3.87 -19.22 17.26
CA GLY A 86 -2.53 -18.67 17.34
C GLY A 86 -1.61 -19.06 16.19
N ASP A 87 -0.37 -18.59 16.26
CA ASP A 87 0.69 -18.84 15.27
C ASP A 87 1.06 -20.33 15.21
N ARG A 88 1.11 -20.90 14.00
CA ARG A 88 1.50 -22.29 13.74
C ARG A 88 2.78 -22.33 12.91
N ARG A 89 3.79 -23.03 13.42
CA ARG A 89 5.10 -23.21 12.78
C ARG A 89 5.37 -24.69 12.52
N VAL A 90 5.93 -24.99 11.36
CA VAL A 90 6.41 -26.33 10.97
C VAL A 90 7.89 -26.23 10.66
N MET A 91 8.70 -27.16 11.16
CA MET A 91 10.15 -27.08 11.08
C MET A 91 10.78 -28.46 10.84
N ARG A 92 11.96 -28.47 10.22
CA ARG A 92 12.66 -29.69 9.79
C ARG A 92 14.12 -29.74 10.26
N ASP A 93 14.61 -30.96 10.44
CA ASP A 93 16.00 -31.29 10.76
C ASP A 93 16.82 -31.58 9.47
N VAL A 94 16.75 -30.66 8.49
CA VAL A 94 17.49 -30.70 7.22
C VAL A 94 17.75 -29.25 6.82
N PRO A 95 18.92 -28.87 6.26
CA PRO A 95 19.21 -27.48 5.95
C PRO A 95 18.68 -27.00 4.58
N PRO A 96 17.72 -26.07 4.56
CA PRO A 96 17.57 -25.03 3.53
C PRO A 96 18.18 -23.69 3.99
N GLY A 97 18.64 -22.88 3.02
CA GLY A 97 19.42 -21.65 3.23
C GLY A 97 18.65 -20.41 3.74
N SER A 98 17.85 -20.54 4.79
CA SER A 98 17.07 -19.44 5.40
C SER A 98 17.04 -19.53 6.94
N THR A 99 16.22 -18.68 7.58
CA THR A 99 16.03 -18.54 9.04
C THR A 99 16.00 -19.89 9.77
N VAL A 100 16.75 -19.98 10.85
CA VAL A 100 16.84 -21.17 11.72
C VAL A 100 16.26 -20.89 13.10
N TYR A 101 15.71 -21.93 13.68
CA TYR A 101 15.21 -21.95 15.04
C TYR A 101 16.09 -22.87 15.88
N VAL A 102 16.51 -22.37 17.03
CA VAL A 102 17.36 -23.09 17.98
C VAL A 102 16.55 -23.31 19.23
N ASP A 103 16.29 -24.57 19.54
CA ASP A 103 15.72 -24.99 20.82
C ASP A 103 16.87 -25.32 21.77
N VAL A 104 17.05 -24.51 22.81
CA VAL A 104 17.99 -24.74 23.91
C VAL A 104 17.21 -25.22 25.12
N GLU A 105 17.19 -26.53 25.33
CA GLU A 105 16.62 -27.17 26.53
C GLU A 105 17.62 -27.03 27.69
N LEU A 106 17.17 -26.50 28.83
CA LEU A 106 17.96 -26.29 30.04
C LEU A 106 17.15 -26.59 31.31
N THR A 107 17.83 -26.91 32.41
CA THR A 107 17.19 -27.15 33.71
C THR A 107 17.40 -25.96 34.64
N VAL A 108 16.31 -25.34 35.10
CA VAL A 108 16.34 -24.23 36.06
C VAL A 108 15.56 -24.67 37.31
N PRO A 109 16.25 -25.02 38.41
CA PRO A 109 15.58 -25.44 39.64
C PRO A 109 14.61 -24.36 40.14
N GLN A 110 13.41 -24.76 40.58
CA GLN A 110 12.41 -23.82 41.09
C GLN A 110 12.97 -22.86 42.18
N SER A 111 13.92 -23.32 43.01
CA SER A 111 14.57 -22.51 44.04
C SER A 111 15.45 -21.38 43.50
N ARG A 112 15.89 -21.47 42.24
CA ARG A 112 16.73 -20.49 41.54
C ARG A 112 16.01 -19.81 40.38
N TRP A 113 14.69 -20.01 40.25
CA TRP A 113 13.89 -19.42 39.19
C TRP A 113 13.97 -17.88 39.16
N GLU A 114 13.84 -17.22 40.32
CA GLU A 114 13.93 -15.75 40.40
C GLU A 114 15.34 -15.20 40.09
N GLU A 115 16.37 -16.01 40.32
CA GLU A 115 17.74 -15.67 39.91
C GLU A 115 17.86 -15.74 38.39
N PHE A 116 17.46 -16.87 37.79
CA PHE A 116 17.48 -17.08 36.35
C PHE A 116 16.62 -16.06 35.61
N ARG A 117 15.37 -15.84 36.03
CA ARG A 117 14.43 -14.91 35.39
C ARG A 117 14.97 -13.48 35.31
N ARG A 118 15.64 -13.02 36.37
CA ARG A 118 16.28 -11.69 36.39
C ARG A 118 17.49 -11.64 35.46
N GLY A 119 18.36 -12.64 35.52
CA GLY A 119 19.51 -12.73 34.62
C GLY A 119 19.11 -12.83 33.15
N TYR A 120 18.04 -13.57 32.86
CA TYR A 120 17.56 -13.82 31.52
C TYR A 120 17.09 -12.53 30.82
N ALA A 121 16.37 -11.67 31.54
CA ALA A 121 15.98 -10.35 31.01
C ALA A 121 17.20 -9.48 30.62
N GLU A 122 18.26 -9.53 31.41
CA GLU A 122 19.51 -8.81 31.10
C GLU A 122 20.24 -9.41 29.89
N VAL A 123 20.21 -10.73 29.74
CA VAL A 123 20.81 -11.44 28.59
C VAL A 123 20.07 -11.14 27.30
N LEU A 124 18.73 -11.05 27.32
CA LEU A 124 17.93 -10.68 26.15
C LEU A 124 18.37 -9.34 25.53
N ASP A 125 18.63 -8.32 26.37
CA ASP A 125 19.10 -7.01 25.91
C ASP A 125 20.51 -7.07 25.28
N ARG A 126 21.36 -8.00 25.75
CA ARG A 126 22.71 -8.21 25.21
C ARG A 126 22.63 -8.94 23.88
N VAL A 127 21.88 -10.04 23.82
CA VAL A 127 21.75 -10.90 22.64
C VAL A 127 20.99 -10.21 21.50
N ALA A 128 20.08 -9.27 21.80
CA ALA A 128 19.41 -8.45 20.79
C ALA A 128 20.36 -7.64 19.87
N ARG A 129 21.61 -7.42 20.31
CA ARG A 129 22.64 -6.70 19.51
C ARG A 129 23.53 -7.64 18.69
N VAL A 130 23.38 -8.96 18.85
CA VAL A 130 24.20 -9.95 18.17
C VAL A 130 23.80 -10.05 16.69
N PRO A 131 24.75 -9.93 15.75
CA PRO A 131 24.47 -10.07 14.33
C PRO A 131 23.79 -11.40 13.98
N GLY A 132 22.59 -11.31 13.40
CA GLY A 132 21.84 -12.49 12.95
C GLY A 132 20.83 -13.02 13.96
N TYR A 133 20.85 -12.59 15.23
CA TYR A 133 19.77 -12.86 16.17
C TYR A 133 18.51 -12.07 15.76
N LEU A 134 17.34 -12.69 15.86
CA LEU A 134 16.06 -12.05 15.55
C LEU A 134 15.22 -11.83 16.81
N ARG A 135 14.99 -12.91 17.57
CA ARG A 135 14.21 -12.93 18.81
C ARG A 135 14.32 -14.30 19.45
N GLU A 136 13.89 -14.42 20.69
CA GLU A 136 13.69 -15.73 21.33
C GLU A 136 12.51 -15.68 22.30
N GLU A 137 11.99 -16.86 22.61
CA GLU A 137 10.90 -17.04 23.57
C GLU A 137 11.36 -18.02 24.65
N LEU A 138 11.06 -17.72 25.92
CA LEU A 138 11.34 -18.60 27.06
C LEU A 138 10.09 -19.39 27.39
N LEU A 139 10.15 -20.70 27.20
CA LEU A 139 9.06 -21.64 27.47
C LEU A 139 9.42 -22.58 28.62
N ARG A 140 8.42 -23.10 29.33
CA ARG A 140 8.60 -24.05 30.45
C ARG A 140 7.68 -25.26 30.31
N GLU A 141 8.19 -26.44 30.60
CA GLU A 141 7.36 -27.65 30.72
C GLU A 141 6.56 -27.64 32.05
N PRO A 142 5.22 -27.73 32.01
CA PRO A 142 4.38 -27.67 33.19
C PRO A 142 4.71 -28.78 34.19
N GLY A 143 4.88 -28.40 35.46
CA GLY A 143 5.20 -29.33 36.54
C GLY A 143 6.66 -29.82 36.58
N SER A 144 7.56 -29.21 35.80
CA SER A 144 8.98 -29.56 35.79
C SER A 144 9.90 -28.33 35.96
N ASP A 145 11.19 -28.59 36.17
CA ASP A 145 12.27 -27.58 36.15
C ASP A 145 12.87 -27.38 34.73
N THR A 146 12.31 -28.04 33.71
CA THR A 146 12.78 -27.96 32.32
C THR A 146 12.26 -26.71 31.63
N HIS A 147 13.17 -25.96 31.03
CA HIS A 147 12.90 -24.75 30.26
C HIS A 147 13.48 -24.87 28.86
N HIS A 148 12.91 -24.12 27.92
CA HIS A 148 13.32 -24.05 26.54
C HIS A 148 13.53 -22.58 26.16
N ILE A 149 14.75 -22.21 25.80
CA ILE A 149 15.00 -20.95 25.09
C ILE A 149 14.87 -21.26 23.61
N PHE A 150 13.80 -20.76 23.00
CA PHE A 150 13.49 -20.99 21.60
C PHE A 150 13.86 -19.76 20.77
N ALA A 151 15.09 -19.75 20.23
CA ALA A 151 15.69 -18.60 19.57
C ALA A 151 15.60 -18.68 18.05
N GLU A 152 15.31 -17.55 17.41
CA GLU A 152 15.22 -17.38 15.97
C GLU A 152 16.44 -16.62 15.44
N TRP A 153 17.08 -17.16 14.41
CA TRP A 153 18.30 -16.63 13.81
C TRP A 153 18.15 -16.52 12.30
N ARG A 154 18.68 -15.46 11.70
CA ARG A 154 18.67 -15.22 10.25
C ARG A 154 19.31 -16.35 9.45
N SER A 155 20.31 -17.03 10.01
CA SER A 155 20.96 -18.19 9.38
C SER A 155 21.68 -19.08 10.40
N ALA A 156 21.84 -20.36 10.06
CA ALA A 156 22.69 -21.29 10.83
C ALA A 156 24.14 -20.80 10.94
N ALA A 157 24.67 -20.16 9.89
CA ALA A 157 26.03 -19.65 9.86
C ALA A 157 26.26 -18.58 10.93
N GLN A 158 25.33 -17.64 11.09
CA GLN A 158 25.43 -16.59 12.11
C GLN A 158 25.27 -17.13 13.52
N PHE A 159 24.35 -18.07 13.73
CA PHE A 159 24.23 -18.76 15.01
C PHE A 159 25.51 -19.53 15.37
N HIS A 160 26.09 -20.28 14.42
CA HIS A 160 27.34 -21.02 14.64
C HIS A 160 28.53 -20.09 14.88
N GLN A 161 28.61 -18.96 14.18
CA GLN A 161 29.64 -17.94 14.42
C GLN A 161 29.54 -17.37 15.84
N TRP A 162 28.31 -17.13 16.31
CA TRP A 162 28.06 -16.61 17.65
C TRP A 162 28.48 -17.61 18.74
N ILE A 163 28.00 -18.85 18.71
CA ILE A 163 28.38 -19.85 19.73
C ILE A 163 29.85 -20.26 19.62
N GLY A 164 30.48 -20.04 18.46
CA GLY A 164 31.90 -20.28 18.22
C GLY A 164 32.81 -19.18 18.78
N ASN A 165 32.25 -18.02 19.17
CA ASN A 165 33.00 -16.94 19.80
C ASN A 165 33.33 -17.31 21.27
N PRO A 166 34.60 -17.39 21.67
CA PRO A 166 34.98 -17.70 23.06
C PRO A 166 34.41 -16.72 24.09
N ALA A 167 34.16 -15.46 23.70
CA ALA A 167 33.60 -14.42 24.56
C ALA A 167 32.09 -14.58 24.81
N HIS A 168 31.40 -15.40 24.03
CA HIS A 168 29.95 -15.60 24.09
C HIS A 168 29.45 -15.98 25.51
N ALA A 169 30.16 -16.89 26.17
CA ALA A 169 29.76 -17.38 27.49
C ALA A 169 29.97 -16.33 28.62
N GLU A 170 30.98 -15.47 28.50
CA GLU A 170 31.35 -14.51 29.54
C GLU A 170 30.68 -13.14 29.35
N GLU A 171 30.58 -12.65 28.11
CA GLU A 171 30.08 -11.31 27.80
C GLU A 171 28.56 -11.28 27.56
N GLU A 172 28.01 -12.30 26.90
CA GLU A 172 26.61 -12.27 26.40
C GLU A 172 25.67 -13.16 27.24
N ALA A 173 26.09 -14.37 27.62
CA ALA A 173 25.30 -15.24 28.52
C ALA A 173 25.37 -14.79 29.99
N GLY A 174 26.44 -14.11 30.39
CA GLY A 174 26.62 -13.41 31.67
C GLY A 174 25.91 -14.05 32.88
N PRO A 175 24.84 -13.43 33.42
CA PRO A 175 24.17 -13.86 34.65
C PRO A 175 23.43 -15.20 34.56
N ILE A 176 23.13 -15.72 33.36
CA ILE A 176 22.51 -17.04 33.20
C ILE A 176 23.50 -18.15 32.84
N ALA A 177 24.78 -17.83 32.62
CA ALA A 177 25.80 -18.81 32.28
C ALA A 177 25.85 -20.04 33.22
N PRO A 178 25.66 -19.92 34.56
CA PRO A 178 25.61 -21.07 35.46
C PRO A 178 24.47 -22.07 35.18
N PHE A 179 23.43 -21.65 34.45
CA PHE A 179 22.28 -22.48 34.07
C PHE A 179 22.45 -23.12 32.68
N LEU A 180 23.48 -22.70 31.92
CA LEU A 180 23.77 -23.21 30.58
C LEU A 180 24.81 -24.34 30.57
N LEU A 181 25.16 -24.88 31.75
CA LEU A 181 26.17 -25.93 31.90
C LEU A 181 25.71 -27.29 31.38
N ASP A 182 24.41 -27.58 31.45
CA ASP A 182 23.79 -28.84 31.01
C ASP A 182 22.62 -28.54 30.07
N ILE A 183 22.96 -28.25 28.82
CA ILE A 183 21.98 -27.88 27.78
C ILE A 183 21.98 -28.86 26.62
N ARG A 184 20.80 -29.02 26.01
CA ARG A 184 20.66 -29.70 24.72
C ARG A 184 20.21 -28.69 23.69
N ARG A 185 20.94 -28.63 22.58
CA ARG A 185 20.64 -27.73 21.46
C ARG A 185 20.13 -28.54 20.28
N ARG A 186 19.02 -28.12 19.70
CA ARG A 186 18.50 -28.66 18.44
C ARG A 186 18.27 -27.51 17.47
N LEU A 187 18.76 -27.66 16.24
CA LEU A 187 18.54 -26.68 15.18
C LEU A 187 17.44 -27.19 14.27
N PHE A 188 16.50 -26.32 13.94
CA PHE A 188 15.43 -26.59 13.02
C PHE A 188 15.35 -25.49 11.97
N HIS A 189 14.98 -25.86 10.75
CA HIS A 189 14.72 -24.91 9.67
C HIS A 189 13.22 -24.74 9.49
N ALA A 190 12.75 -23.50 9.43
CA ALA A 190 11.33 -23.24 9.21
C ALA A 190 10.91 -23.68 7.81
N VAL A 191 9.74 -24.29 7.77
CA VAL A 191 9.06 -24.69 6.54
C VAL A 191 7.64 -24.15 6.62
N ALA A 192 7.17 -23.55 5.53
CA ALA A 192 5.78 -23.09 5.46
C ALA A 192 4.84 -24.29 5.66
N ASP A 193 3.87 -24.16 6.56
CA ASP A 193 2.83 -25.16 6.74
C ASP A 193 1.82 -25.06 5.57
N PRO A 194 1.74 -26.07 4.69
CA PRO A 194 0.80 -26.05 3.57
C PRO A 194 -0.68 -26.10 4.00
N ALA A 195 -1.00 -26.35 5.29
CA ALA A 195 -2.37 -26.36 5.80
C ALA A 195 -2.86 -25.00 6.34
N THR A 196 -1.97 -24.06 6.68
CA THR A 196 -2.36 -22.68 7.05
C THR A 196 -2.44 -21.73 5.87
N SER A 197 -1.96 -22.15 4.69
CA SER A 197 -2.49 -21.64 3.43
C SER A 197 -3.86 -22.27 3.21
N ARG A 198 -4.90 -21.67 3.79
CA ARG A 198 -6.25 -21.80 3.22
C ARG A 198 -6.20 -21.18 1.83
N GLU A 199 -5.82 -22.00 0.86
CA GLU A 199 -6.01 -21.71 -0.55
C GLU A 199 -7.52 -21.52 -0.80
N PRO A 200 -7.91 -20.44 -1.50
CA PRO A 200 -9.09 -20.47 -2.35
C PRO A 200 -8.93 -21.66 -3.30
N ARG A 201 -9.91 -22.56 -3.29
CA ARG A 201 -9.95 -23.76 -4.13
C ARG A 201 -9.74 -23.40 -5.60
N THR A 202 -8.63 -23.83 -6.19
CA THR A 202 -8.57 -24.16 -7.63
C THR A 202 -7.93 -25.54 -7.77
N GLY A 203 -8.75 -26.52 -8.18
CA GLY A 203 -8.25 -27.84 -8.48
C GLY A 203 -7.49 -27.82 -9.80
N ARG A 204 -6.22 -28.22 -9.78
CA ARG A 204 -5.61 -29.16 -10.73
C ARG A 204 -4.20 -29.54 -10.28
N GLU A 205 -3.93 -30.82 -10.36
CA GLU A 205 -2.67 -31.47 -10.02
C GLU A 205 -1.47 -30.87 -10.77
N ALA A 206 -0.39 -30.66 -10.03
CA ALA A 206 1.01 -30.79 -10.44
C ALA A 206 1.43 -30.18 -11.80
N ASP A 207 1.62 -28.86 -11.83
CA ASP A 207 2.66 -28.21 -12.67
C ASP A 207 3.15 -26.87 -12.04
N VAL A 208 3.22 -26.83 -10.70
CA VAL A 208 3.21 -25.61 -9.90
C VAL A 208 4.61 -25.11 -9.58
N HIS A 209 5.21 -24.35 -10.48
CA HIS A 209 5.86 -23.08 -10.15
C HIS A 209 5.82 -22.25 -11.42
N ARG A 210 5.33 -20.99 -11.33
CA ARG A 210 5.50 -19.85 -12.27
C ARG A 210 4.21 -19.13 -12.74
N THR A 211 3.00 -19.42 -12.26
CA THR A 211 1.78 -18.67 -12.64
C THR A 211 1.36 -17.60 -11.64
N THR A 212 0.73 -16.51 -12.08
CA THR A 212 0.04 -15.50 -11.25
C THR A 212 -1.09 -14.83 -12.05
N ASP A 213 -2.05 -14.15 -11.42
CA ASP A 213 -3.06 -13.39 -12.20
C ASP A 213 -2.43 -12.11 -12.78
N VAL A 214 -1.69 -11.37 -11.96
CA VAL A 214 -1.07 -10.09 -12.37
C VAL A 214 0.40 -10.01 -11.95
N LEU A 215 1.29 -9.82 -12.92
CA LEU A 215 2.69 -9.48 -12.67
C LEU A 215 2.85 -7.95 -12.64
N VAL A 216 3.26 -7.40 -11.50
CA VAL A 216 3.58 -5.98 -11.33
C VAL A 216 5.10 -5.81 -11.34
N VAL A 217 5.59 -4.96 -12.24
CA VAL A 217 7.03 -4.73 -12.46
C VAL A 217 7.39 -3.34 -11.94
N GLY A 218 8.17 -3.28 -10.86
CA GLY A 218 8.51 -2.07 -10.12
C GLY A 218 7.75 -1.98 -8.80
N ALA A 219 8.48 -1.77 -7.69
CA ALA A 219 7.94 -1.63 -6.34
C ALA A 219 8.05 -0.19 -5.79
N GLY A 220 7.93 0.81 -6.67
CA GLY A 220 7.71 2.20 -6.29
C GLY A 220 6.24 2.48 -5.90
N PRO A 221 5.87 3.75 -5.61
CA PRO A 221 4.53 4.10 -5.13
C PRO A 221 3.39 3.60 -6.03
N THR A 222 3.54 3.74 -7.35
CA THR A 222 2.56 3.25 -8.34
C THR A 222 2.38 1.74 -8.26
N GLY A 223 3.47 0.97 -8.34
CA GLY A 223 3.41 -0.49 -8.36
C GLY A 223 2.91 -1.08 -7.04
N LEU A 224 3.34 -0.51 -5.92
CA LEU A 224 2.82 -0.90 -4.61
C LEU A 224 1.33 -0.56 -4.45
N THR A 225 0.87 0.56 -5.00
CA THR A 225 -0.56 0.90 -5.01
C THR A 225 -1.37 -0.11 -5.82
N VAL A 226 -0.90 -0.49 -7.03
CA VAL A 226 -1.53 -1.54 -7.84
C VAL A 226 -1.63 -2.84 -7.05
N ALA A 227 -0.52 -3.26 -6.45
CA ALA A 227 -0.46 -4.51 -5.69
C ALA A 227 -1.37 -4.51 -4.46
N VAL A 228 -1.41 -3.41 -3.69
CA VAL A 228 -2.33 -3.26 -2.55
C VAL A 228 -3.78 -3.38 -3.02
N GLU A 229 -4.16 -2.69 -4.10
CA GLU A 229 -5.54 -2.74 -4.61
C GLU A 229 -5.95 -4.11 -5.16
N LEU A 230 -5.04 -4.81 -5.84
CA LEU A 230 -5.26 -6.18 -6.30
C LEU A 230 -5.39 -7.15 -5.12
N ALA A 231 -4.47 -7.09 -4.16
CA ALA A 231 -4.47 -7.95 -2.98
C ALA A 231 -5.70 -7.72 -2.09
N ARG A 232 -6.14 -6.47 -1.89
CA ARG A 232 -7.40 -6.14 -1.18
C ARG A 232 -8.65 -6.70 -1.85
N ARG A 233 -8.58 -6.96 -3.17
CA ARG A 233 -9.62 -7.64 -3.96
C ARG A 233 -9.42 -9.15 -4.05
N GLY A 234 -8.42 -9.70 -3.39
CA GLY A 234 -8.11 -11.14 -3.44
C GLY A 234 -7.64 -11.63 -4.80
N ILE A 235 -7.05 -10.75 -5.62
CA ILE A 235 -6.41 -11.10 -6.88
C ILE A 235 -4.97 -11.51 -6.60
N ASP A 236 -4.53 -12.65 -7.15
CA ASP A 236 -3.15 -13.08 -6.99
C ASP A 236 -2.23 -12.16 -7.79
N CYS A 237 -1.32 -11.48 -7.10
CA CYS A 237 -0.37 -10.61 -7.75
C CYS A 237 1.04 -10.84 -7.25
N ARG A 238 1.97 -10.79 -8.20
CA ARG A 238 3.40 -10.91 -7.94
C ARG A 238 4.08 -9.59 -8.28
N VAL A 239 4.76 -9.01 -7.31
CA VAL A 239 5.51 -7.76 -7.48
C VAL A 239 7.00 -8.07 -7.58
N VAL A 240 7.67 -7.55 -8.61
CA VAL A 240 9.13 -7.70 -8.81
C VAL A 240 9.80 -6.33 -8.83
N GLU A 241 11.00 -6.25 -8.25
CA GLU A 241 11.78 -5.01 -8.16
C GLU A 241 13.26 -5.32 -8.34
N LYS A 242 13.93 -4.61 -9.25
CA LYS A 242 15.35 -4.83 -9.56
C LYS A 242 16.27 -4.41 -8.40
N LEU A 243 15.89 -3.39 -7.63
CA LEU A 243 16.66 -2.97 -6.47
C LEU A 243 16.59 -4.02 -5.37
N ALA A 244 17.76 -4.43 -4.85
CA ALA A 244 17.88 -5.45 -3.81
C ALA A 244 17.33 -4.99 -2.44
N ALA A 245 17.35 -3.67 -2.18
CA ALA A 245 16.79 -3.05 -1.01
C ALA A 245 15.95 -1.82 -1.41
N PRO A 246 14.93 -1.44 -0.61
CA PRO A 246 14.28 -0.13 -0.79
C PRO A 246 15.33 1.00 -0.71
N PRO A 247 15.10 2.13 -1.40
CA PRO A 247 15.96 3.30 -1.26
C PRO A 247 16.06 3.73 0.21
N GLY A 248 17.29 3.78 0.75
CA GLY A 248 17.53 4.13 2.15
C GLY A 248 17.43 5.63 2.43
N HIS A 249 17.61 6.47 1.41
CA HIS A 249 17.50 7.92 1.49
C HIS A 249 17.01 8.47 0.14
N ALA A 250 16.09 9.44 0.24
CA ALA A 250 15.72 10.44 -0.76
C ALA A 250 15.43 10.00 -2.21
N ASP A 251 14.14 10.06 -2.54
CA ASP A 251 13.59 9.95 -3.90
C ASP A 251 12.99 11.27 -4.38
N LYS A 252 12.57 11.33 -5.66
CA LYS A 252 12.06 12.54 -6.34
C LYS A 252 10.87 13.21 -5.65
N ALA A 253 9.96 12.44 -5.04
CA ALA A 253 8.66 12.94 -4.59
C ALA A 253 8.57 13.21 -3.08
N ILE A 254 7.87 14.29 -2.71
CA ILE A 254 7.54 14.68 -1.32
C ILE A 254 6.05 15.04 -1.18
N GLY A 255 5.51 15.85 -2.09
CA GLY A 255 4.13 16.34 -1.95
C GLY A 255 3.10 15.23 -2.19
N VAL A 256 2.20 15.01 -1.25
CA VAL A 256 1.05 14.11 -1.31
C VAL A 256 -0.22 14.93 -1.35
N HIS A 257 -0.96 14.83 -2.45
CA HIS A 257 -2.16 15.62 -2.69
C HIS A 257 -3.34 15.18 -1.84
N CYS A 258 -4.31 16.09 -1.68
CA CYS A 258 -5.57 15.83 -0.96
C CYS A 258 -6.29 14.58 -1.47
N ARG A 259 -6.37 14.41 -2.80
CA ARG A 259 -6.97 13.22 -3.41
C ARG A 259 -6.22 11.94 -3.05
N THR A 260 -4.89 11.95 -3.05
CA THR A 260 -4.08 10.78 -2.67
C THR A 260 -4.30 10.39 -1.20
N MET A 261 -4.45 11.38 -0.30
CA MET A 261 -4.80 11.13 1.09
C MET A 261 -6.15 10.44 1.23
N GLU A 262 -7.15 10.82 0.41
CA GLU A 262 -8.41 10.07 0.33
C GLU A 262 -8.13 8.62 -0.09
N LEU A 263 -7.36 8.37 -1.15
CA LEU A 263 -7.07 7.01 -1.59
C LEU A 263 -6.38 6.17 -0.49
N TRP A 264 -5.49 6.79 0.29
CA TRP A 264 -4.84 6.13 1.41
C TRP A 264 -5.74 5.87 2.61
N GLU A 265 -6.82 6.63 2.78
CA GLU A 265 -7.87 6.31 3.74
C GLU A 265 -8.58 5.01 3.36
N GLU A 266 -8.85 4.81 2.06
CA GLU A 266 -9.40 3.54 1.56
C GLU A 266 -8.40 2.41 1.77
N GLN A 267 -7.12 2.62 1.43
CA GLN A 267 -6.09 1.60 1.57
C GLN A 267 -5.75 1.28 3.02
N GLY A 268 -6.09 2.16 3.96
CA GLY A 268 -5.84 1.99 5.38
C GLY A 268 -4.41 2.32 5.79
N ILE A 269 -3.79 3.32 5.15
CA ILE A 269 -2.46 3.84 5.52
C ILE A 269 -2.46 5.34 5.84
N VAL A 270 -3.61 6.02 5.70
CA VAL A 270 -3.68 7.48 5.86
C VAL A 270 -3.25 7.94 7.25
N ARG A 271 -3.57 7.17 8.30
CA ARG A 271 -3.23 7.53 9.67
C ARG A 271 -1.72 7.52 9.87
N GLU A 272 -1.09 6.42 9.48
CA GLU A 272 0.35 6.24 9.56
C GLU A 272 1.07 7.31 8.72
N ALA A 273 0.55 7.65 7.54
CA ALA A 273 1.06 8.73 6.71
C ALA A 273 1.00 10.10 7.42
N MET A 274 -0.12 10.42 8.08
CA MET A 274 -0.25 11.65 8.87
C MET A 274 0.71 11.69 10.05
N ASP A 275 0.95 10.55 10.71
CA ASP A 275 1.82 10.47 11.89
C ASP A 275 3.33 10.64 11.55
N VAL A 276 3.74 10.27 10.33
CA VAL A 276 5.14 10.37 9.88
C VAL A 276 5.41 11.48 8.86
N GLY A 277 4.37 12.12 8.32
CA GLY A 277 4.49 13.26 7.40
C GLY A 277 4.60 14.61 8.11
N ILE A 278 4.65 15.68 7.32
CA ILE A 278 4.54 17.07 7.77
C ILE A 278 3.46 17.77 6.97
N TRP A 279 2.57 18.52 7.63
CA TRP A 279 1.55 19.27 6.92
C TRP A 279 2.15 20.47 6.20
N LEU A 280 1.85 20.60 4.90
CA LEU A 280 2.19 21.78 4.14
C LEU A 280 1.05 22.78 4.28
N THR A 281 1.32 23.91 4.91
CA THR A 281 0.31 24.91 5.30
C THR A 281 0.15 26.02 4.26
N GLY A 282 0.98 26.04 3.22
CA GLY A 282 0.93 27.06 2.19
C GLY A 282 2.17 27.09 1.31
N ASN A 283 2.20 28.03 0.39
CA ASN A 283 3.39 28.39 -0.37
C ASN A 283 3.68 29.88 -0.32
N MET A 284 4.95 30.23 -0.49
CA MET A 284 5.40 31.61 -0.62
C MET A 284 6.40 31.73 -1.76
N VAL A 285 6.28 32.81 -2.52
CA VAL A 285 7.18 33.13 -3.63
C VAL A 285 7.83 34.49 -3.37
N PHE A 286 9.15 34.51 -3.52
CA PHE A 286 10.00 35.69 -3.42
C PHE A 286 10.68 35.90 -4.77
N VAL A 287 10.65 37.12 -5.28
CA VAL A 287 11.38 37.52 -6.49
C VAL A 287 12.33 38.64 -6.11
N ASN A 288 13.63 38.47 -6.35
CA ASN A 288 14.67 39.43 -5.99
C ASN A 288 14.59 39.88 -4.52
N GLY A 289 14.29 38.94 -3.62
CA GLY A 289 14.16 39.18 -2.18
C GLY A 289 12.83 39.78 -1.72
N VAL A 290 11.92 40.13 -2.63
CA VAL A 290 10.59 40.68 -2.30
C VAL A 290 9.54 39.58 -2.37
N GLN A 291 8.71 39.45 -1.33
CA GLN A 291 7.58 38.51 -1.36
C GLN A 291 6.54 38.97 -2.37
N THR A 292 6.32 38.19 -3.43
CA THR A 292 5.34 38.50 -4.49
C THR A 292 4.06 37.67 -4.35
N HIS A 293 4.14 36.51 -3.70
CA HIS A 293 2.99 35.62 -3.52
C HIS A 293 3.01 34.93 -2.16
N ARG A 294 1.82 34.76 -1.58
CA ARG A 294 1.56 33.94 -0.40
C ARG A 294 0.17 33.36 -0.52
N MET A 295 0.06 32.04 -0.45
CA MET A 295 -1.22 31.34 -0.39
C MET A 295 -1.20 30.39 0.82
N SER A 296 -2.29 30.42 1.58
CA SER A 296 -2.55 29.48 2.67
C SER A 296 -3.27 28.26 2.12
N TRP A 297 -2.88 27.08 2.60
CA TRP A 297 -3.52 25.80 2.35
C TRP A 297 -4.25 25.27 3.59
N GLU A 298 -4.43 26.12 4.61
CA GLU A 298 -5.30 25.82 5.74
C GLU A 298 -6.73 25.62 5.23
N LEU A 299 -7.42 24.59 5.74
CA LEU A 299 -8.57 23.95 5.10
C LEU A 299 -9.93 24.60 5.41
N PRO A 300 -10.57 25.30 4.46
CA PRO A 300 -12.03 25.28 4.35
C PRO A 300 -12.47 24.42 3.15
N GLY A 301 -13.17 23.32 3.41
CA GLY A 301 -13.89 22.55 2.38
C GLY A 301 -13.18 21.33 1.77
N LEU A 302 -11.94 20.99 2.17
CA LEU A 302 -11.29 19.74 1.74
C LEU A 302 -11.17 18.74 2.89
N PRO A 303 -11.22 17.42 2.60
CA PRO A 303 -11.14 16.40 3.64
C PRO A 303 -9.73 16.21 4.22
N TYR A 304 -8.69 16.52 3.44
CA TYR A 304 -7.29 16.44 3.84
C TYR A 304 -6.51 17.64 3.31
N ALA A 305 -5.47 18.04 4.04
CA ALA A 305 -4.50 19.04 3.59
C ALA A 305 -3.40 18.38 2.75
N HIS A 306 -2.58 19.21 2.10
CA HIS A 306 -1.39 18.76 1.39
C HIS A 306 -0.35 18.25 2.41
N LEU A 307 0.06 16.98 2.28
CA LEU A 307 1.04 16.37 3.17
C LEU A 307 2.42 16.31 2.48
N GLY A 308 3.47 16.70 3.20
CA GLY A 308 4.86 16.43 2.85
C GLY A 308 5.27 15.07 3.41
N LEU A 309 5.46 14.09 2.53
CA LEU A 309 5.90 12.75 2.87
C LEU A 309 6.93 12.26 1.85
N PRO A 310 8.20 12.04 2.23
CA PRO A 310 9.21 11.51 1.33
C PRO A 310 8.78 10.17 0.71
N GLN A 311 9.07 9.96 -0.56
CA GLN A 311 8.68 8.73 -1.26
C GLN A 311 9.20 7.44 -0.59
N TYR A 312 10.38 7.42 0.04
CA TYR A 312 10.84 6.22 0.79
C TYR A 312 9.92 5.87 1.96
N GLU A 313 9.31 6.86 2.64
CA GLU A 313 8.29 6.61 3.67
C GLU A 313 6.99 6.11 3.02
N THR A 314 6.58 6.70 1.89
CA THR A 314 5.43 6.22 1.11
C THR A 314 5.60 4.75 0.71
N GLU A 315 6.75 4.37 0.16
CA GLU A 315 7.06 3.00 -0.21
C GLU A 315 7.10 2.06 0.99
N ARG A 316 7.66 2.52 2.12
CA ARG A 316 7.66 1.75 3.38
C ARG A 316 6.23 1.46 3.84
N LEU A 317 5.39 2.49 3.94
CA LEU A 317 3.98 2.36 4.38
C LEU A 317 3.17 1.44 3.46
N LEU A 318 3.29 1.62 2.14
CA LEU A 318 2.60 0.77 1.18
C LEU A 318 3.13 -0.68 1.19
N THR A 319 4.44 -0.88 1.39
CA THR A 319 5.04 -2.23 1.52
C THR A 319 4.58 -2.93 2.78
N GLU A 320 4.53 -2.22 3.92
CA GLU A 320 4.00 -2.74 5.18
C GLU A 320 2.52 -3.11 5.02
N ARG A 321 1.73 -2.24 4.38
CA ARG A 321 0.33 -2.53 4.10
C ARG A 321 0.15 -3.74 3.20
N LEU A 322 0.92 -3.83 2.11
CA LEU A 322 0.89 -4.97 1.20
C LEU A 322 1.21 -6.29 1.93
N ALA A 323 2.16 -6.26 2.86
CA ALA A 323 2.51 -7.42 3.68
C ALA A 323 1.36 -7.88 4.59
N THR A 324 0.54 -6.96 5.12
CA THR A 324 -0.67 -7.34 5.88
C THR A 324 -1.71 -8.08 5.04
N LEU A 325 -1.62 -7.97 3.71
CA LEU A 325 -2.49 -8.64 2.75
C LEU A 325 -1.86 -9.93 2.18
N GLY A 326 -0.72 -10.36 2.73
CA GLY A 326 -0.06 -11.61 2.36
C GLY A 326 0.89 -11.53 1.16
N VAL A 327 1.13 -10.34 0.60
CA VAL A 327 2.01 -10.14 -0.56
C VAL A 327 3.28 -9.38 -0.15
N ARG A 328 4.43 -9.77 -0.69
CA ARG A 328 5.70 -9.05 -0.50
C ARG A 328 6.42 -8.88 -1.84
N PRO A 329 7.00 -7.70 -2.13
CA PRO A 329 7.80 -7.52 -3.34
C PRO A 329 9.03 -8.44 -3.36
N ARG A 330 9.27 -9.09 -4.51
CA ARG A 330 10.50 -9.83 -4.79
C ARG A 330 11.56 -8.87 -5.29
N ARG A 331 12.41 -8.44 -4.36
CA ARG A 331 13.53 -7.53 -4.61
C ARG A 331 14.74 -8.25 -5.22
N GLY A 332 15.64 -7.50 -5.86
CA GLY A 332 16.74 -8.05 -6.66
C GLY A 332 16.26 -8.86 -7.88
N THR A 333 15.00 -8.67 -8.31
CA THR A 333 14.38 -9.43 -9.40
C THR A 333 14.02 -8.46 -10.53
N GLU A 334 14.64 -8.64 -11.70
CA GLU A 334 14.52 -7.71 -12.83
C GLU A 334 13.76 -8.36 -14.00
N LEU A 335 12.86 -7.62 -14.65
CA LEU A 335 12.24 -8.06 -15.90
C LEU A 335 13.23 -7.91 -17.07
N ILE A 336 13.52 -9.00 -17.76
CA ILE A 336 14.40 -9.01 -18.94
C ILE A 336 13.58 -8.80 -20.23
N SER A 337 12.54 -9.61 -20.40
CA SER A 337 11.71 -9.70 -21.60
C SER A 337 10.34 -10.29 -21.28
N PHE A 338 9.37 -10.13 -22.18
CA PHE A 338 8.13 -10.89 -22.16
C PHE A 338 7.58 -11.11 -23.57
N THR A 339 6.71 -12.09 -23.71
CA THR A 339 5.82 -12.26 -24.86
C THR A 339 4.38 -12.36 -24.35
N GLN A 340 3.40 -12.08 -25.20
CA GLN A 340 1.99 -12.21 -24.85
C GLN A 340 1.21 -12.92 -25.95
N ASP A 341 0.12 -13.56 -25.56
CA ASP A 341 -0.86 -14.23 -26.43
C ASP A 341 -2.28 -13.90 -25.95
N ASP A 342 -3.28 -14.56 -26.55
CA ASP A 342 -4.69 -14.32 -26.24
C ASP A 342 -5.06 -14.66 -24.79
N ASP A 343 -4.27 -15.44 -24.06
CA ASP A 343 -4.57 -15.95 -22.72
C ASP A 343 -3.71 -15.31 -21.61
N GLY A 344 -2.58 -14.68 -21.94
CA GLY A 344 -1.67 -14.15 -20.92
C GLY A 344 -0.33 -13.63 -21.43
N VAL A 345 0.56 -13.35 -20.48
CA VAL A 345 1.90 -12.79 -20.66
C VAL A 345 2.92 -13.75 -20.05
N THR A 346 3.93 -14.14 -20.83
CA THR A 346 5.06 -14.96 -20.36
C THR A 346 6.28 -14.06 -20.21
N ALA A 347 6.62 -13.71 -18.97
CA ALA A 347 7.74 -12.85 -18.62
C ALA A 347 8.99 -13.66 -18.23
N THR A 348 10.17 -13.18 -18.61
CA THR A 348 11.47 -13.71 -18.15
C THR A 348 12.10 -12.72 -17.18
N LEU A 349 12.46 -13.21 -16.01
CA LEU A 349 13.01 -12.44 -14.90
C LEU A 349 14.41 -12.91 -14.55
N THR A 350 15.31 -12.00 -14.21
CA THR A 350 16.53 -12.30 -13.46
C THR A 350 16.16 -12.44 -11.99
N THR A 351 16.69 -13.44 -11.29
CA THR A 351 16.51 -13.64 -9.85
C THR A 351 17.65 -13.02 -9.05
N ALA A 352 17.43 -12.80 -7.74
CA ALA A 352 18.41 -12.14 -6.87
C ALA A 352 19.76 -12.87 -6.75
N ASP A 353 19.80 -14.16 -7.04
CA ASP A 353 21.01 -14.99 -7.12
C ASP A 353 21.69 -14.97 -8.50
N GLY A 354 21.21 -14.14 -9.43
CA GLY A 354 21.72 -14.03 -10.80
C GLY A 354 21.18 -15.10 -11.76
N GLY A 355 20.27 -15.97 -11.29
CA GLY A 355 19.57 -16.93 -12.13
C GLY A 355 18.50 -16.30 -13.02
N THR A 356 17.80 -17.13 -13.79
CA THR A 356 16.63 -16.71 -14.57
C THR A 356 15.41 -17.56 -14.22
N GLU A 357 14.25 -16.92 -14.14
CA GLU A 357 12.96 -17.59 -14.00
C GLU A 357 11.97 -17.05 -15.04
N THR A 358 11.02 -17.88 -15.44
CA THR A 358 9.90 -17.46 -16.29
C THR A 358 8.68 -17.30 -15.40
N VAL A 359 7.79 -16.36 -15.66
CA VAL A 359 6.50 -16.22 -14.98
C VAL A 359 5.41 -16.07 -16.03
N ARG A 360 4.34 -16.84 -15.90
CA ARG A 360 3.12 -16.70 -16.69
C ARG A 360 2.10 -15.90 -15.89
N ALA A 361 1.65 -14.77 -16.43
CA ALA A 361 0.62 -13.94 -15.82
C ALA A 361 -0.59 -13.78 -16.75
N THR A 362 -1.79 -13.52 -16.23
CA THR A 362 -2.93 -13.13 -17.09
C THR A 362 -2.74 -11.70 -17.61
N TYR A 363 -2.16 -10.82 -16.78
CA TYR A 363 -1.83 -9.44 -17.13
C TYR A 363 -0.46 -9.03 -16.57
N LEU A 364 0.17 -8.04 -17.21
CA LEU A 364 1.40 -7.41 -16.72
C LEU A 364 1.19 -5.90 -16.58
N VAL A 365 1.65 -5.32 -15.49
CA VAL A 365 1.64 -3.86 -15.28
C VAL A 365 3.06 -3.35 -15.04
N GLY A 366 3.55 -2.52 -15.96
CA GLY A 366 4.81 -1.80 -15.87
C GLY A 366 4.68 -0.55 -15.02
N CYS A 367 5.29 -0.59 -13.84
CA CYS A 367 5.42 0.50 -12.87
C CYS A 367 6.91 0.79 -12.58
N ASP A 368 7.78 0.50 -13.55
CA ASP A 368 9.24 0.46 -13.48
C ASP A 368 9.92 1.78 -13.85
N GLY A 369 9.17 2.88 -13.73
CA GLY A 369 9.70 4.24 -13.69
C GLY A 369 10.17 4.82 -15.03
N ALA A 370 10.97 5.87 -14.95
CA ALA A 370 11.34 6.67 -16.12
C ALA A 370 12.13 5.92 -17.20
N HIS A 371 12.84 4.85 -16.82
CA HIS A 371 13.55 3.94 -17.72
C HIS A 371 12.81 2.63 -17.93
N SER A 372 11.48 2.66 -17.87
CA SER A 372 10.62 1.48 -17.98
C SER A 372 11.06 0.54 -19.11
N ARG A 373 11.43 -0.67 -18.71
CA ARG A 373 11.73 -1.80 -19.58
C ARG A 373 10.45 -2.32 -20.22
N VAL A 374 9.33 -2.27 -19.50
CA VAL A 374 8.01 -2.63 -20.06
C VAL A 374 7.65 -1.72 -21.23
N ARG A 375 7.78 -0.41 -21.06
CA ARG A 375 7.53 0.58 -22.12
C ARG A 375 8.42 0.32 -23.34
N GLU A 376 9.71 0.07 -23.11
CA GLU A 376 10.68 -0.22 -24.18
C GLU A 376 10.30 -1.49 -24.96
N LEU A 377 10.00 -2.59 -24.26
CA LEU A 377 9.65 -3.89 -24.86
C LEU A 377 8.35 -3.87 -25.66
N LEU A 378 7.39 -3.01 -25.27
CA LEU A 378 6.18 -2.75 -26.03
C LEU A 378 6.40 -1.82 -27.25
N GLY A 379 7.58 -1.22 -27.38
CA GLY A 379 7.86 -0.24 -28.43
C GLY A 379 6.99 1.02 -28.32
N LEU A 380 6.57 1.38 -27.11
CA LEU A 380 5.80 2.60 -26.87
C LEU A 380 6.69 3.83 -27.04
N THR A 381 6.13 4.90 -27.62
CA THR A 381 6.87 6.12 -27.93
C THR A 381 6.26 7.32 -27.24
N PHE A 382 7.07 8.36 -26.99
CA PHE A 382 6.56 9.60 -26.42
C PHE A 382 5.88 10.46 -27.50
N THR A 383 4.62 10.82 -27.28
CA THR A 383 3.85 11.70 -28.16
C THR A 383 4.51 13.06 -28.24
N GLY A 384 4.89 13.51 -29.44
CA GLY A 384 5.64 14.77 -29.63
C GLY A 384 7.13 14.67 -29.28
N GLY A 385 7.64 13.47 -28.98
CA GLY A 385 9.01 13.22 -28.52
C GLY A 385 9.19 13.46 -27.02
N LEU A 386 10.35 13.05 -26.50
CA LEU A 386 10.70 13.29 -25.10
C LEU A 386 11.32 14.67 -24.96
N GLY A 387 10.57 15.60 -24.36
CA GLY A 387 11.06 16.94 -24.05
C GLY A 387 12.07 16.92 -22.89
N ARG A 388 13.08 17.79 -22.97
CA ARG A 388 14.14 17.90 -21.98
C ARG A 388 14.44 19.36 -21.68
N PHE A 389 14.58 19.68 -20.40
CA PHE A 389 15.06 21.00 -20.01
C PHE A 389 16.57 21.07 -20.27
N PRO A 390 17.06 22.16 -20.89
CA PRO A 390 18.47 22.31 -21.12
C PRO A 390 19.24 22.40 -19.80
N GLN A 391 18.61 22.84 -18.71
CA GLN A 391 19.25 22.95 -17.40
C GLN A 391 19.36 21.61 -16.65
N LEU A 392 20.45 21.45 -15.90
CA LEU A 392 20.62 20.49 -14.84
C LEU A 392 20.17 21.12 -13.51
N PHE A 393 19.60 20.30 -12.64
CA PHE A 393 19.14 20.69 -11.33
C PHE A 393 19.88 19.87 -10.28
N MET A 394 20.16 20.49 -9.14
CA MET A 394 20.66 19.78 -7.97
C MET A 394 19.62 19.78 -6.86
N LEU A 395 19.61 18.69 -6.10
CA LEU A 395 18.81 18.50 -4.91
C LEU A 395 19.72 18.26 -3.70
N GLY A 396 19.28 18.69 -2.52
CA GLY A 396 19.94 18.39 -1.26
C GLY A 396 18.97 18.39 -0.09
N ASP A 397 19.07 17.37 0.78
CA ASP A 397 18.36 17.32 2.06
C ASP A 397 19.29 17.84 3.16
N VAL A 398 18.98 19.02 3.69
CA VAL A 398 19.82 19.76 4.65
C VAL A 398 18.97 20.28 5.82
N ASP A 399 19.64 20.59 6.93
CA ASP A 399 19.08 21.41 7.99
C ASP A 399 19.40 22.90 7.65
N VAL A 400 18.41 23.80 7.70
CA VAL A 400 18.50 25.22 7.30
C VAL A 400 18.13 26.15 8.45
N ASP A 401 19.08 26.98 8.86
CA ASP A 401 18.90 28.03 9.88
C ASP A 401 18.47 29.35 9.22
N TRP A 402 17.25 29.80 9.53
CA TRP A 402 16.59 30.99 9.02
C TRP A 402 15.30 31.34 9.79
N ASP A 403 14.74 32.52 9.56
CA ASP A 403 13.49 33.00 10.18
C ASP A 403 12.26 32.86 9.26
N MET A 404 12.25 31.86 8.37
CA MET A 404 11.12 31.61 7.46
C MET A 404 9.98 30.85 8.15
N PRO A 405 8.70 31.08 7.76
CA PRO A 405 7.58 30.34 8.34
C PRO A 405 7.67 28.82 8.14
N ASP A 406 7.41 28.08 9.21
CA ASP A 406 7.31 26.62 9.17
C ASP A 406 6.17 26.14 8.26
N GLY A 407 6.29 24.91 7.75
CA GLY A 407 5.23 24.26 6.94
C GLY A 407 4.99 24.86 5.55
N HIS A 408 5.67 25.94 5.18
CA HIS A 408 5.49 26.56 3.86
C HIS A 408 6.47 25.99 2.83
N LEU A 409 5.97 25.73 1.61
CA LEU A 409 6.82 25.55 0.45
C LEU A 409 7.34 26.92 0.00
N LEU A 410 8.66 27.10 0.00
CA LEU A 410 9.28 28.40 -0.28
C LEU A 410 9.94 28.37 -1.65
N ARG A 411 9.69 29.40 -2.46
CA ARG A 411 10.35 29.63 -3.74
C ARG A 411 11.04 30.98 -3.74
N PHE A 412 12.32 31.00 -4.05
CA PHE A 412 13.11 32.20 -4.26
C PHE A 412 13.58 32.23 -5.71
N LEU A 413 13.16 33.26 -6.43
CA LEU A 413 13.49 33.50 -7.82
C LEU A 413 14.39 34.74 -7.89
N HIS A 414 15.35 34.70 -8.82
CA HIS A 414 16.19 35.84 -9.14
C HIS A 414 16.06 36.16 -10.63
N GLU A 415 15.84 37.43 -10.92
CA GLU A 415 15.65 37.97 -12.26
C GLU A 415 16.60 39.12 -12.51
N THR A 416 17.29 39.07 -13.65
CA THR A 416 18.12 40.14 -14.19
C THR A 416 17.58 40.54 -15.56
N ASP A 417 17.35 41.83 -15.79
CA ASP A 417 16.83 42.37 -17.07
C ASP A 417 15.56 41.67 -17.59
N GLY A 418 14.65 41.30 -16.68
CA GLY A 418 13.39 40.62 -17.00
C GLY A 418 13.56 39.15 -17.41
N ARG A 419 14.69 38.52 -17.08
CA ARG A 419 14.94 37.08 -17.31
C ARG A 419 15.31 36.39 -16.00
N MET A 420 14.64 35.28 -15.70
CA MET A 420 14.98 34.43 -14.55
C MET A 420 16.36 33.79 -14.76
N ASP A 421 17.29 34.01 -13.83
CA ASP A 421 18.65 33.46 -13.86
C ASP A 421 19.04 32.69 -12.57
N GLY A 422 18.10 32.59 -11.62
CA GLY A 422 18.27 31.85 -10.38
C GLY A 422 16.91 31.39 -9.83
N MET A 423 16.88 30.16 -9.30
CA MET A 423 15.71 29.59 -8.65
C MET A 423 16.15 28.69 -7.52
N LEU A 424 15.48 28.80 -6.38
CA LEU A 424 15.65 27.97 -5.19
C LEU A 424 14.26 27.57 -4.69
N VAL A 425 14.00 26.27 -4.58
CA VAL A 425 12.78 25.72 -3.99
C VAL A 425 13.16 24.99 -2.72
N CYS A 426 12.48 25.30 -1.61
CA CYS A 426 12.69 24.69 -0.32
C CYS A 426 11.38 24.04 0.12
N VAL A 427 11.39 22.70 0.23
CA VAL A 427 10.23 21.91 0.67
C VAL A 427 10.52 21.42 2.09
N PRO A 428 9.68 21.75 3.09
CA PRO A 428 9.92 21.32 4.46
C PRO A 428 9.77 19.79 4.56
N LEU A 429 10.62 19.19 5.38
CA LEU A 429 10.63 17.77 5.70
C LEU A 429 10.44 17.58 7.20
N ARG A 430 10.01 16.37 7.61
CA ARG A 430 9.92 16.04 9.03
C ARG A 430 11.28 16.13 9.72
N GLY A 431 11.35 16.95 10.76
CA GLY A 431 12.56 17.25 11.53
C GLY A 431 12.70 18.75 11.76
N ALA A 432 13.36 19.15 12.85
CA ALA A 432 13.61 20.57 13.12
C ALA A 432 14.49 21.15 11.99
N HIS A 433 14.04 22.26 11.40
CA HIS A 433 14.77 23.00 10.37
C HIS A 433 15.14 22.18 9.13
N ARG A 434 14.46 21.07 8.85
CA ARG A 434 14.86 20.16 7.76
C ARG A 434 14.14 20.52 6.46
N TYR A 435 14.90 20.69 5.38
CA TYR A 435 14.36 21.03 4.06
C TYR A 435 15.01 20.20 2.95
N ARG A 436 14.20 19.87 1.95
CA ARG A 436 14.70 19.53 0.62
C ARG A 436 14.87 20.79 -0.20
N ILE A 437 16.09 21.04 -0.62
CA ILE A 437 16.47 22.13 -1.50
C ILE A 437 16.52 21.62 -2.94
N ALA A 438 15.91 22.35 -3.87
CA ALA A 438 16.04 22.13 -5.30
C ALA A 438 16.44 23.44 -5.99
N THR A 439 17.49 23.43 -6.81
CA THR A 439 18.00 24.62 -7.50
C THR A 439 18.72 24.23 -8.80
N LEU A 440 19.12 25.21 -9.59
CA LEU A 440 19.94 25.00 -10.78
C LEU A 440 21.31 24.42 -10.37
N ALA A 441 21.75 23.37 -11.04
CA ALA A 441 23.06 22.78 -10.77
C ALA A 441 24.18 23.76 -11.19
N PRO A 442 25.27 23.86 -10.42
CA PRO A 442 26.45 24.65 -10.77
C PRO A 442 26.99 24.32 -12.18
N PRO A 443 27.53 25.32 -12.93
CA PRO A 443 28.08 25.10 -14.28
C PRO A 443 29.13 23.99 -14.40
N ARG A 444 29.87 23.72 -13.30
CA ARG A 444 30.86 22.62 -13.25
C ARG A 444 30.27 21.24 -13.54
N PHE A 445 29.00 21.00 -13.23
CA PHE A 445 28.33 19.74 -13.54
C PHE A 445 28.00 19.60 -15.03
N PHE A 446 27.65 20.70 -15.69
CA PHE A 446 27.48 20.70 -17.15
C PHE A 446 28.78 20.44 -17.90
N ALA A 447 29.91 20.95 -17.37
CA ALA A 447 31.22 20.68 -17.97
C ALA A 447 31.58 19.18 -17.91
N GLN A 448 31.09 18.45 -16.91
CA GLN A 448 31.33 17.01 -16.75
C GLN A 448 30.53 16.16 -17.75
N THR A 449 29.42 16.66 -18.30
CA THR A 449 28.68 15.93 -19.34
C THR A 449 29.37 15.99 -20.70
N GLY A 450 30.48 16.72 -20.84
CA GLY A 450 31.21 16.84 -22.10
C GLY A 450 30.39 17.41 -23.26
N GLY A 451 29.29 18.11 -22.97
CA GLY A 451 28.31 18.57 -23.96
C GLY A 451 27.39 17.47 -24.50
N GLN A 452 27.44 16.24 -23.96
CA GLN A 452 26.51 15.15 -24.29
C GLN A 452 25.25 15.18 -23.40
N ASP A 453 24.20 14.53 -23.89
CA ASP A 453 22.91 14.43 -23.21
C ASP A 453 22.96 13.43 -22.04
N ALA A 454 22.78 13.91 -20.82
CA ALA A 454 22.55 13.04 -19.66
C ALA A 454 21.20 12.30 -19.77
N PRO A 455 21.11 11.03 -19.32
CA PRO A 455 19.85 10.28 -19.30
C PRO A 455 18.78 10.98 -18.42
N PRO A 456 17.47 10.78 -18.71
CA PRO A 456 16.39 11.30 -17.87
C PRO A 456 16.50 10.81 -16.42
N GLY A 457 16.22 11.64 -15.42
CA GLY A 457 16.28 11.23 -14.01
C GLY A 457 17.60 11.56 -13.32
N PHE A 458 17.86 10.86 -12.20
CA PHE A 458 19.09 11.05 -11.42
C PHE A 458 20.28 10.45 -12.15
N SER A 459 21.40 11.16 -12.15
CA SER A 459 22.64 10.66 -12.74
C SER A 459 23.55 10.11 -11.65
N GLU A 460 23.82 8.81 -11.70
CA GLU A 460 24.87 8.16 -10.89
C GLU A 460 26.29 8.46 -11.42
N GLU A 461 26.39 9.00 -12.64
CA GLU A 461 27.65 9.30 -13.31
C GLU A 461 28.20 10.69 -12.98
N LEU A 462 27.34 11.60 -12.51
CA LEU A 462 27.72 12.94 -12.09
C LEU A 462 28.13 12.95 -10.62
N ALA A 463 29.14 13.75 -10.28
CA ALA A 463 29.51 13.95 -8.88
C ALA A 463 28.33 14.47 -8.06
N GLU A 464 28.25 14.09 -6.78
CA GLU A 464 27.19 14.57 -5.90
C GLU A 464 27.39 16.06 -5.53
N PRO A 465 26.30 16.84 -5.40
CA PRO A 465 26.35 18.18 -4.82
C PRO A 465 26.91 18.15 -3.39
N THR A 466 27.73 19.13 -3.03
CA THR A 466 28.28 19.25 -1.67
C THR A 466 27.46 20.25 -0.85
N LEU A 467 27.66 20.23 0.48
CA LEU A 467 27.06 21.25 1.35
C LEU A 467 27.47 22.67 0.94
N ALA A 468 28.69 22.84 0.41
CA ALA A 468 29.17 24.12 -0.09
C ALA A 468 28.41 24.58 -1.34
N ASP A 469 28.00 23.67 -2.23
CA ASP A 469 27.16 24.03 -3.39
C ASP A 469 25.78 24.49 -2.92
N VAL A 470 25.17 23.78 -1.96
CA VAL A 470 23.89 24.17 -1.36
C VAL A 470 24.00 25.53 -0.67
N GLN A 471 25.03 25.75 0.14
CA GLN A 471 25.27 27.03 0.81
C GLN A 471 25.45 28.18 -0.20
N ALA A 472 26.18 27.96 -1.30
CA ALA A 472 26.35 28.96 -2.35
C ALA A 472 25.02 29.35 -3.02
N ALA A 473 24.11 28.40 -3.21
CA ALA A 473 22.76 28.69 -3.71
C ALA A 473 21.93 29.50 -2.70
N LEU A 474 22.02 29.15 -1.41
CA LEU A 474 21.35 29.88 -0.32
C LEU A 474 21.89 31.30 -0.17
N ASP A 475 23.22 31.49 -0.19
CA ASP A 475 23.85 32.82 -0.08
C ASP A 475 23.42 33.77 -1.21
N ARG A 476 23.13 33.22 -2.40
CA ARG A 476 22.67 33.99 -3.56
C ARG A 476 21.16 34.29 -3.52
N LEU A 477 20.33 33.34 -3.08
CA LEU A 477 18.88 33.36 -3.35
C LEU A 477 18.01 33.45 -2.09
N ALA A 478 18.47 32.93 -0.96
CA ALA A 478 17.73 32.91 0.30
C ALA A 478 17.93 34.22 1.09
N PRO A 479 17.17 34.46 2.18
CA PRO A 479 17.36 35.63 3.02
C PRO A 479 18.80 35.74 3.55
N PRO A 480 19.36 36.96 3.67
CA PRO A 480 20.71 37.16 4.20
C PRO A 480 20.89 36.52 5.57
N GLY A 481 22.00 35.79 5.74
CA GLY A 481 22.31 35.09 6.99
C GLY A 481 21.86 33.62 7.03
N THR A 482 21.13 33.13 6.03
CA THR A 482 20.71 31.71 5.94
C THR A 482 21.93 30.77 5.97
N ARG A 483 21.87 29.70 6.76
CA ARG A 483 22.94 28.68 6.85
C ARG A 483 22.40 27.28 6.64
N ALA A 484 23.04 26.51 5.77
CA ALA A 484 22.81 25.07 5.66
C ALA A 484 23.81 24.29 6.51
N SER A 485 23.35 23.19 7.08
CA SER A 485 24.16 22.22 7.78
C SER A 485 23.64 20.80 7.53
N ASN A 486 24.44 19.80 7.90
CA ASN A 486 24.00 18.41 7.94
C ASN A 486 23.40 17.90 6.62
N LEU A 487 24.20 17.91 5.55
CA LEU A 487 23.79 17.35 4.25
C LEU A 487 23.62 15.83 4.38
N ARG A 488 22.38 15.37 4.32
CA ARG A 488 22.01 13.95 4.50
C ARG A 488 22.03 13.18 3.19
N TRP A 489 21.70 13.89 2.11
CA TRP A 489 21.63 13.34 0.77
C TRP A 489 21.65 14.47 -0.25
N SER A 490 22.16 14.19 -1.45
CA SER A 490 22.16 15.11 -2.57
C SER A 490 22.25 14.38 -3.90
N SER A 491 21.68 14.95 -4.95
CA SER A 491 21.82 14.40 -6.31
C SER A 491 21.68 15.47 -7.38
N VAL A 492 22.26 15.22 -8.55
CA VAL A 492 21.99 15.99 -9.78
C VAL A 492 21.01 15.23 -10.66
N PHE A 493 20.10 15.94 -11.31
CA PHE A 493 19.14 15.37 -12.25
C PHE A 493 18.82 16.32 -13.39
N ARG A 494 18.33 15.75 -14.49
CA ARG A 494 17.75 16.51 -15.59
C ARG A 494 16.24 16.31 -15.63
N ILE A 495 15.51 17.39 -15.84
CA ILE A 495 14.06 17.32 -16.00
C ILE A 495 13.75 16.88 -17.44
N SER A 496 12.98 15.81 -17.56
CA SER A 496 12.38 15.36 -18.82
C SER A 496 10.87 15.35 -18.67
N HIS A 497 10.17 15.54 -19.79
CA HIS A 497 8.72 15.48 -19.82
C HIS A 497 8.23 14.80 -21.09
N GLY A 498 7.12 14.09 -21.00
CA GLY A 498 6.53 13.39 -22.12
C GLY A 498 5.45 12.44 -21.67
N ILE A 499 4.64 11.99 -22.62
CA ILE A 499 3.59 11.00 -22.38
C ILE A 499 3.63 9.95 -23.48
N VAL A 500 3.46 8.68 -23.13
CA VAL A 500 3.44 7.61 -24.11
C VAL A 500 2.22 7.70 -25.03
N ASP A 501 2.37 7.21 -26.24
CA ASP A 501 1.34 7.14 -27.28
C ASP A 501 0.20 6.20 -26.92
N ARG A 502 0.48 5.13 -26.15
CA ARG A 502 -0.52 4.19 -25.62
C ARG A 502 -0.18 3.76 -24.20
N TYR A 503 -1.19 3.58 -23.36
CA TYR A 503 -1.05 3.11 -21.97
C TYR A 503 -1.19 1.59 -21.85
N ARG A 504 -1.66 0.94 -22.91
CA ARG A 504 -1.92 -0.49 -23.00
C ARG A 504 -1.54 -1.04 -24.36
N ASP A 505 -1.02 -2.25 -24.39
CA ASP A 505 -0.97 -3.09 -25.58
C ASP A 505 -1.31 -4.55 -25.21
N GLY A 506 -2.45 -5.03 -25.68
CA GLY A 506 -2.97 -6.36 -25.34
C GLY A 506 -3.22 -6.53 -23.83
N ARG A 507 -2.46 -7.39 -23.18
CA ARG A 507 -2.56 -7.74 -21.75
C ARG A 507 -1.51 -7.02 -20.89
N VAL A 508 -0.77 -6.07 -21.49
CA VAL A 508 0.32 -5.35 -20.84
C VAL A 508 -0.04 -3.87 -20.73
N PHE A 509 0.16 -3.30 -19.54
CA PHE A 509 -0.18 -1.93 -19.20
C PHE A 509 1.06 -1.19 -18.67
N VAL A 510 1.10 0.14 -18.82
CA VAL A 510 2.08 1.02 -18.16
C VAL A 510 1.38 2.07 -17.29
N ALA A 511 1.98 2.42 -16.16
CA ALA A 511 1.42 3.40 -15.20
C ALA A 511 2.51 4.24 -14.52
N GLY A 512 2.16 5.46 -14.10
CA GLY A 512 3.11 6.41 -13.47
C GLY A 512 4.24 6.83 -14.41
N ASP A 513 5.45 6.98 -13.87
CA ASP A 513 6.66 7.38 -14.64
C ASP A 513 6.97 6.48 -15.86
N ALA A 514 6.42 5.26 -15.91
CA ALA A 514 6.51 4.40 -17.09
C ALA A 514 5.67 4.93 -18.27
N ALA A 515 4.54 5.58 -17.99
CA ALA A 515 3.58 6.12 -18.96
C ALA A 515 3.75 7.63 -19.20
N HIS A 516 4.09 8.41 -18.17
CA HIS A 516 4.20 9.85 -18.28
C HIS A 516 5.32 10.39 -17.40
N LEU A 517 6.08 11.34 -17.93
CA LEU A 517 7.17 12.02 -17.24
C LEU A 517 6.80 13.49 -17.10
N HIS A 518 6.95 14.01 -15.89
CA HIS A 518 6.62 15.39 -15.57
C HIS A 518 7.82 16.12 -14.99
N PRO A 519 7.89 17.45 -15.19
CA PRO A 519 8.66 18.32 -14.32
C PRO A 519 8.25 18.13 -12.85
N PRO A 520 9.19 18.26 -11.88
CA PRO A 520 8.89 18.16 -10.46
C PRO A 520 8.00 19.32 -9.95
N ALA A 521 7.77 20.35 -10.77
CA ALA A 521 6.89 21.46 -10.45
C ALA A 521 5.48 20.96 -10.08
N GLY A 522 5.01 21.35 -8.89
CA GLY A 522 3.68 20.97 -8.38
C GLY A 522 3.58 19.57 -7.76
N GLY A 523 4.68 18.81 -7.66
CA GLY A 523 4.70 17.51 -6.98
C GLY A 523 3.78 16.45 -7.59
N GLN A 524 3.52 16.52 -8.90
CA GLN A 524 2.43 15.80 -9.55
C GLN A 524 2.73 14.30 -9.77
N GLY A 525 3.96 13.93 -10.15
CA GLY A 525 4.24 12.59 -10.72
C GLY A 525 3.84 11.39 -9.86
N MET A 526 4.21 11.38 -8.57
CA MET A 526 3.82 10.30 -7.66
C MET A 526 2.30 10.21 -7.49
N ASN A 527 1.62 11.34 -7.32
CA ASN A 527 0.17 11.40 -7.13
C ASN A 527 -0.58 10.93 -8.38
N THR A 528 -0.15 11.35 -9.56
CA THR A 528 -0.72 10.90 -10.83
C THR A 528 -0.54 9.39 -11.00
N GLY A 529 0.65 8.86 -10.71
CA GLY A 529 0.92 7.42 -10.77
C GLY A 529 0.06 6.60 -9.81
N ILE A 530 -0.13 7.06 -8.57
CA ILE A 530 -1.05 6.42 -7.61
C ILE A 530 -2.49 6.43 -8.16
N GLN A 531 -2.93 7.52 -8.80
CA GLN A 531 -4.26 7.58 -9.41
C GLN A 531 -4.43 6.68 -10.63
N ASP A 532 -3.37 6.48 -11.43
CA ASP A 532 -3.38 5.50 -12.52
C ASP A 532 -3.58 4.08 -11.97
N ALA A 533 -2.80 3.74 -10.93
CA ALA A 533 -2.90 2.47 -10.25
C ALA A 533 -4.31 2.23 -9.67
N TRP A 534 -4.87 3.26 -9.03
CA TRP A 534 -6.20 3.25 -8.45
C TRP A 534 -7.31 3.03 -9.49
N ASN A 535 -7.21 3.71 -10.64
CA ASN A 535 -8.14 3.54 -11.77
C ASN A 535 -8.03 2.15 -12.41
N LEU A 536 -6.81 1.64 -12.60
CA LEU A 536 -6.55 0.39 -13.32
C LEU A 536 -6.90 -0.87 -12.49
N ALA A 537 -6.57 -0.88 -11.20
CA ALA A 537 -6.58 -2.10 -10.41
C ALA A 537 -7.97 -2.75 -10.26
N TRP A 538 -9.05 -1.96 -10.09
CA TRP A 538 -10.39 -2.53 -9.99
C TRP A 538 -10.87 -3.12 -11.32
N LYS A 539 -10.47 -2.53 -12.45
CA LYS A 539 -10.78 -3.02 -13.79
C LYS A 539 -10.07 -4.34 -14.07
N LEU A 540 -8.78 -4.43 -13.71
CA LEU A 540 -8.01 -5.68 -13.77
C LEU A 540 -8.64 -6.77 -12.89
N ALA A 541 -9.09 -6.44 -11.68
CA ALA A 541 -9.71 -7.42 -10.80
C ALA A 541 -10.99 -8.02 -11.40
N LEU A 542 -11.84 -7.20 -12.03
CA LEU A 542 -13.03 -7.71 -12.74
C LEU A 542 -12.64 -8.58 -13.95
N ALA A 543 -11.59 -8.18 -14.68
CA ALA A 543 -11.13 -8.92 -15.85
C ALA A 543 -10.54 -10.28 -15.49
N VAL A 544 -9.70 -10.36 -14.45
CA VAL A 544 -9.15 -11.61 -13.91
C VAL A 544 -10.27 -12.55 -13.47
N ARG A 545 -11.32 -12.03 -12.83
CA ARG A 545 -12.49 -12.82 -12.41
C ARG A 545 -13.39 -13.25 -13.58
N GLY A 546 -13.11 -12.82 -14.80
CA GLY A 546 -13.90 -13.16 -15.98
C GLY A 546 -15.28 -12.49 -16.03
N ILE A 547 -15.48 -11.42 -15.27
CA ILE A 547 -16.75 -10.68 -15.19
C ILE A 547 -16.64 -9.26 -15.74
N ALA A 548 -15.51 -8.87 -16.33
CA ALA A 548 -15.38 -7.59 -17.01
C ALA A 548 -16.05 -7.61 -18.39
N ALA A 549 -16.70 -6.51 -18.77
CA ALA A 549 -17.10 -6.28 -20.15
C ALA A 549 -15.87 -6.12 -21.07
N PRO A 550 -15.97 -6.47 -22.37
CA PRO A 550 -14.84 -6.42 -23.30
C PRO A 550 -14.09 -5.08 -23.37
N GLY A 551 -14.80 -3.94 -23.30
CA GLY A 551 -14.21 -2.61 -23.37
C GLY A 551 -13.76 -2.00 -22.02
N LEU A 552 -13.94 -2.72 -20.91
CA LEU A 552 -13.65 -2.17 -19.57
C LEU A 552 -12.16 -1.79 -19.43
N LEU A 553 -11.24 -2.62 -19.90
CA LEU A 553 -9.80 -2.36 -19.77
C LEU A 553 -9.31 -1.23 -20.69
N ASP A 554 -9.96 -1.02 -21.84
CA ASP A 554 -9.62 0.08 -22.76
C ASP A 554 -9.89 1.45 -22.15
N SER A 555 -10.90 1.53 -21.27
CA SER A 555 -11.23 2.76 -20.56
C SER A 555 -10.08 3.31 -19.70
N TYR A 556 -9.10 2.49 -19.30
CA TYR A 556 -7.93 2.97 -18.56
C TYR A 556 -7.17 4.02 -19.37
N GLU A 557 -6.89 3.75 -20.64
CA GLU A 557 -6.22 4.72 -21.51
C GLU A 557 -7.12 5.92 -21.78
N THR A 558 -8.40 5.68 -22.11
CA THR A 558 -9.38 6.75 -22.38
C THR A 558 -9.53 7.73 -21.22
N GLU A 559 -9.41 7.25 -19.98
CA GLU A 559 -9.58 8.06 -18.78
C GLU A 559 -8.27 8.67 -18.26
N ARG A 560 -7.14 7.96 -18.35
CA ARG A 560 -5.89 8.38 -17.69
C ARG A 560 -4.91 9.09 -18.61
N ARG A 561 -4.91 8.78 -19.91
CA ARG A 561 -3.98 9.43 -20.85
C ARG A 561 -4.29 10.92 -21.06
N PRO A 562 -5.55 11.36 -21.26
CA PRO A 562 -5.86 12.80 -21.38
C PRO A 562 -5.46 13.60 -20.13
N GLU A 563 -5.68 13.02 -18.95
CA GLU A 563 -5.29 13.61 -17.66
C GLU A 563 -3.77 13.73 -17.54
N GLY A 564 -3.03 12.68 -17.92
CA GLY A 564 -1.57 12.73 -18.00
C GLY A 564 -1.08 13.81 -18.98
N GLU A 565 -1.73 13.96 -20.13
CA GLU A 565 -1.41 14.98 -21.14
C GLU A 565 -1.61 16.40 -20.57
N GLU A 566 -2.73 16.66 -19.90
CA GLU A 566 -3.03 17.94 -19.28
C GLU A 566 -2.01 18.28 -18.18
N ILE A 567 -1.69 17.32 -17.31
CA ILE A 567 -0.72 17.49 -16.23
C ILE A 567 0.68 17.76 -16.79
N VAL A 568 1.14 17.02 -17.81
CA VAL A 568 2.42 17.30 -18.49
C VAL A 568 2.41 18.71 -19.06
N GLY A 569 1.38 19.07 -19.83
CA GLY A 569 1.29 20.37 -20.49
C GLY A 569 1.30 21.54 -19.49
N ARG A 570 0.58 21.40 -18.38
CA ARG A 570 0.54 22.41 -17.31
C ARG A 570 1.86 22.50 -16.55
N ALA A 571 2.46 21.38 -16.17
CA ALA A 571 3.74 21.36 -15.46
C ALA A 571 4.86 22.00 -16.30
N VAL A 572 4.81 21.82 -17.62
CA VAL A 572 5.68 22.53 -18.58
C VAL A 572 5.42 24.03 -18.51
N ARG A 573 4.18 24.51 -18.65
CA ARG A 573 3.86 25.96 -18.55
C ARG A 573 4.35 26.58 -17.23
N MET A 574 4.05 25.95 -16.10
CA MET A 574 4.49 26.41 -14.77
C MET A 574 6.01 26.46 -14.60
N ALA A 575 6.76 25.67 -15.37
CA ALA A 575 8.23 25.72 -15.36
C ALA A 575 8.79 26.83 -16.25
N PHE A 576 7.98 27.43 -17.15
CA PHE A 576 8.41 28.38 -18.17
C PHE A 576 7.77 29.78 -18.07
N THR A 577 6.78 30.02 -17.20
CA THR A 577 6.06 31.32 -17.11
C THR A 577 5.83 31.82 -15.68
N ASP A 578 5.90 33.13 -15.48
CA ASP A 578 5.49 33.85 -14.24
C ASP A 578 3.97 33.99 -14.09
N GLU A 579 3.21 33.57 -15.11
CA GLU A 579 1.75 33.69 -15.16
C GLU A 579 1.08 32.59 -14.31
N LEU A 580 0.91 32.88 -13.03
CA LEU A 580 -0.22 32.35 -12.26
C LEU A 580 -1.42 33.26 -12.60
N ASP A 581 -2.38 32.75 -13.36
CA ASP A 581 -3.63 33.47 -13.59
C ASP A 581 -4.31 33.71 -12.23
N ARG A 582 -4.35 34.97 -11.82
CA ARG A 582 -4.76 35.39 -10.47
C ARG A 582 -6.27 35.28 -10.26
N ALA A 583 -7.05 35.07 -11.31
CA ALA A 583 -8.50 35.17 -11.28
C ALA A 583 -9.19 33.97 -10.61
N ASP A 584 -8.52 32.83 -10.42
CA ASP A 584 -9.15 31.62 -9.84
C ASP A 584 -8.16 30.71 -9.07
N LEU A 585 -7.47 31.28 -8.07
CA LEU A 585 -6.46 30.58 -7.26
C LEU A 585 -7.02 29.34 -6.55
N GLU A 586 -8.29 29.38 -6.12
CA GLU A 586 -8.95 28.25 -5.46
C GLU A 586 -9.15 27.08 -6.44
N ARG A 587 -9.74 27.33 -7.61
CA ARG A 587 -9.92 26.27 -8.62
C ARG A 587 -8.59 25.70 -9.09
N GLN A 588 -7.57 26.54 -9.28
CA GLN A 588 -6.23 26.08 -9.63
C GLN A 588 -5.69 25.14 -8.54
N PHE A 589 -5.79 25.52 -7.27
CA PHE A 589 -5.35 24.69 -6.15
C PHE A 589 -6.09 23.35 -6.11
N LEU A 590 -7.42 23.36 -6.26
CA LEU A 590 -8.23 22.14 -6.32
C LEU A 590 -7.81 21.23 -7.49
N GLN A 591 -7.50 21.81 -8.65
CA GLN A 591 -7.03 21.06 -9.81
C GLN A 591 -5.63 20.48 -9.59
N GLU A 592 -4.71 21.22 -8.96
CA GLU A 592 -3.37 20.73 -8.61
C GLU A 592 -3.42 19.61 -7.56
N MET A 593 -4.38 19.67 -6.64
CA MET A 593 -4.64 18.64 -5.63
C MET A 593 -5.47 17.46 -6.16
N SER A 594 -5.73 17.42 -7.47
CA SER A 594 -6.54 16.40 -8.16
C SER A 594 -7.97 16.26 -7.64
N MET A 595 -8.53 17.32 -7.07
CA MET A 595 -9.89 17.33 -6.51
C MET A 595 -10.96 17.57 -7.58
N LEU A 596 -10.56 18.09 -8.75
CA LEU A 596 -11.43 18.35 -9.90
C LEU A 596 -11.30 17.28 -11.02
N LEU A 597 -10.68 16.14 -10.72
CA LEU A 597 -10.54 15.06 -11.69
C LEU A 597 -11.92 14.58 -12.15
N SER A 598 -12.11 14.51 -13.47
CA SER A 598 -13.35 14.07 -14.09
C SER A 598 -13.06 13.16 -15.28
N TYR A 599 -13.82 12.07 -15.39
CA TYR A 599 -13.81 11.18 -16.56
C TYR A 599 -14.94 11.47 -17.53
N ALA A 600 -15.39 12.73 -17.59
CA ALA A 600 -16.40 13.16 -18.56
C ALA A 600 -16.01 12.75 -20.00
N GLY A 601 -16.95 12.14 -20.72
CA GLY A 601 -16.71 11.60 -22.06
C GLY A 601 -16.11 10.19 -22.10
N SER A 602 -15.77 9.58 -20.97
CA SER A 602 -15.45 8.15 -20.91
C SER A 602 -16.64 7.29 -21.35
N PRO A 603 -16.42 6.17 -22.07
CA PRO A 603 -17.48 5.22 -22.37
C PRO A 603 -18.06 4.53 -21.13
N LEU A 604 -17.41 4.68 -19.97
CA LEU A 604 -17.87 4.16 -18.67
C LEU A 604 -18.54 5.22 -17.80
N VAL A 605 -18.96 6.35 -18.39
CA VAL A 605 -19.79 7.35 -17.71
C VAL A 605 -21.08 7.56 -18.47
N GLY A 606 -22.18 7.77 -17.76
CA GLY A 606 -23.48 8.02 -18.40
C GLY A 606 -24.46 8.73 -17.50
N GLU A 607 -25.48 9.32 -18.11
CA GLU A 607 -26.58 9.93 -17.39
C GLU A 607 -27.91 9.73 -18.09
N SER A 608 -28.99 9.77 -17.32
CA SER A 608 -30.37 9.74 -17.81
C SER A 608 -31.21 10.73 -17.01
N VAL A 609 -31.43 11.92 -17.56
CA VAL A 609 -32.23 12.97 -16.91
C VAL A 609 -33.38 13.38 -17.83
N THR A 610 -34.59 13.48 -17.27
CA THR A 610 -35.78 13.89 -18.04
C THR A 610 -35.88 15.40 -18.21
N ASP A 611 -35.25 16.16 -17.30
CA ASP A 611 -35.13 17.61 -17.33
C ASP A 611 -33.62 17.96 -17.35
N PRO A 612 -33.12 18.76 -18.31
CA PRO A 612 -31.73 19.22 -18.33
C PRO A 612 -31.29 20.03 -17.11
N GLU A 613 -32.24 20.56 -16.34
CA GLU A 613 -31.98 21.24 -15.07
C GLU A 613 -31.94 20.25 -13.88
N ALA A 614 -32.42 19.02 -14.04
CA ALA A 614 -32.35 18.01 -12.99
C ALA A 614 -30.90 17.66 -12.67
N LEU A 615 -30.57 17.57 -11.38
CA LEU A 615 -29.21 17.37 -10.87
C LEU A 615 -28.22 18.52 -11.24
N ARG A 616 -28.69 19.63 -11.82
CA ARG A 616 -27.85 20.80 -12.08
C ARG A 616 -27.40 21.39 -10.75
N GLY A 617 -26.08 21.50 -10.56
CA GLY A 617 -25.47 21.93 -9.30
C GLY A 617 -24.91 20.78 -8.46
N GLY A 618 -25.21 19.53 -8.82
CA GLY A 618 -24.55 18.33 -8.28
C GLY A 618 -23.42 17.82 -9.19
N PRO A 619 -22.68 16.79 -8.76
CA PRO A 619 -21.56 16.23 -9.52
C PRO A 619 -22.04 15.58 -10.83
N ALA A 620 -21.33 15.84 -11.93
CA ALA A 620 -21.61 15.26 -13.24
C ALA A 620 -21.19 13.78 -13.30
N ALA A 621 -21.71 13.06 -14.31
CA ALA A 621 -21.19 11.73 -14.62
C ALA A 621 -19.71 11.84 -15.03
N GLY A 622 -18.86 11.06 -14.38
CA GLY A 622 -17.40 11.12 -14.50
C GLY A 622 -16.71 11.90 -13.39
N ASP A 623 -17.40 12.79 -12.69
CA ASP A 623 -16.80 13.56 -11.61
C ASP A 623 -16.52 12.68 -10.39
N ARG A 624 -15.54 13.09 -9.59
CA ARG A 624 -15.34 12.56 -8.25
C ARG A 624 -16.63 12.73 -7.42
N ALA A 625 -17.07 11.67 -6.76
CA ALA A 625 -18.19 11.74 -5.82
C ALA A 625 -17.78 12.60 -4.59
N PRO A 626 -18.48 13.72 -4.31
CA PRO A 626 -18.22 14.52 -3.13
C PRO A 626 -18.62 13.74 -1.86
N ASP A 627 -17.83 13.86 -0.80
CA ASP A 627 -18.25 13.34 0.50
C ASP A 627 -19.32 14.26 1.09
N VAL A 628 -20.28 13.67 1.82
CA VAL A 628 -21.32 14.42 2.52
C VAL A 628 -21.46 13.88 3.94
N GLU A 629 -21.71 14.77 4.89
CA GLU A 629 -21.90 14.43 6.30
C GLU A 629 -23.39 14.37 6.67
N GLY A 630 -23.69 13.97 7.90
CA GLY A 630 -25.04 14.04 8.45
C GLY A 630 -25.98 12.90 8.04
N LEU A 631 -25.44 11.84 7.43
CA LEU A 631 -26.21 10.64 7.12
C LEU A 631 -26.50 9.85 8.41
N ARG A 632 -27.66 9.21 8.51
CA ARG A 632 -28.07 8.39 9.66
C ARG A 632 -28.48 7.01 9.23
N ARG A 633 -28.07 6.00 10.00
CA ARG A 633 -28.46 4.60 9.78
C ARG A 633 -29.06 4.04 11.07
N PRO A 634 -30.22 3.33 11.01
CA PRO A 634 -30.77 2.66 12.18
C PRO A 634 -29.73 1.77 12.87
N GLY A 635 -29.62 1.91 14.21
CA GLY A 635 -28.65 1.18 15.03
C GLY A 635 -27.25 1.81 15.13
N VAL A 636 -26.95 2.88 14.38
CA VAL A 636 -25.68 3.61 14.47
C VAL A 636 -25.89 4.89 15.29
N GLY A 637 -25.12 5.04 16.37
CA GLY A 637 -25.26 6.16 17.32
C GLY A 637 -24.61 7.48 16.90
N HIS A 638 -23.85 7.52 15.80
CA HIS A 638 -23.16 8.70 15.29
C HIS A 638 -23.60 9.01 13.84
N PRO A 639 -23.47 10.27 13.36
CA PRO A 639 -23.68 10.58 11.96
C PRO A 639 -22.61 9.90 11.12
N LEU A 640 -23.00 9.43 9.94
CA LEU A 640 -22.12 8.82 8.95
C LEU A 640 -21.75 9.84 7.89
N ARG A 641 -20.56 9.69 7.33
CA ARG A 641 -20.19 10.27 6.04
C ARG A 641 -20.63 9.37 4.90
N LEU A 642 -20.93 9.93 3.73
CA LEU A 642 -21.24 9.14 2.55
C LEU A 642 -20.10 8.18 2.22
N ARG A 643 -18.87 8.65 2.41
CA ARG A 643 -17.68 7.85 2.19
C ARG A 643 -17.60 6.59 3.04
N GLU A 644 -18.26 6.54 4.20
CA GLU A 644 -18.34 5.31 4.99
C GLU A 644 -19.21 4.23 4.34
N LEU A 645 -20.10 4.62 3.43
CA LEU A 645 -20.96 3.73 2.64
C LEU A 645 -20.29 3.31 1.33
N THR A 646 -19.50 4.21 0.73
CA THR A 646 -18.90 4.02 -0.60
C THR A 646 -17.45 3.51 -0.54
N ARG A 647 -16.81 3.58 0.62
CA ARG A 647 -15.47 3.00 0.85
C ARG A 647 -15.47 1.49 0.64
N GLY A 648 -14.36 0.97 0.15
CA GLY A 648 -14.17 -0.45 -0.12
C GLY A 648 -13.76 -0.74 -1.57
N THR A 649 -14.07 -1.95 -2.04
CA THR A 649 -13.58 -2.44 -3.34
C THR A 649 -14.65 -2.58 -4.41
N ARG A 650 -15.91 -2.26 -4.08
CA ARG A 650 -17.11 -2.52 -4.89
C ARG A 650 -17.71 -1.23 -5.42
N HIS A 651 -18.54 -1.35 -6.45
CA HIS A 651 -19.41 -0.25 -6.86
C HIS A 651 -20.44 0.02 -5.75
N THR A 652 -20.92 1.25 -5.62
CA THR A 652 -21.98 1.60 -4.68
C THR A 652 -23.11 2.31 -5.38
N LEU A 653 -24.29 1.70 -5.41
CA LEU A 653 -25.51 2.32 -5.88
C LEU A 653 -26.22 3.04 -4.72
N LEU A 654 -26.46 4.33 -4.89
CA LEU A 654 -27.27 5.15 -3.99
C LEU A 654 -28.57 5.49 -4.70
N VAL A 655 -29.69 5.01 -4.17
CA VAL A 655 -31.02 5.37 -4.66
C VAL A 655 -31.62 6.37 -3.69
N TYR A 656 -31.81 7.61 -4.13
CA TYR A 656 -32.40 8.68 -3.34
C TYR A 656 -33.90 8.78 -3.56
N ALA A 657 -34.66 9.02 -2.49
CA ALA A 657 -36.09 9.32 -2.55
C ALA A 657 -36.47 10.34 -1.47
N ASP A 658 -37.26 11.35 -1.85
CA ASP A 658 -37.86 12.28 -0.91
C ASP A 658 -39.34 11.95 -0.57
N SER A 659 -40.02 12.86 0.14
CA SER A 659 -41.41 12.69 0.56
C SER A 659 -42.43 12.54 -0.58
N SER A 660 -42.03 12.83 -1.83
CA SER A 660 -42.89 12.62 -3.01
C SER A 660 -42.96 11.17 -3.48
N ALA A 661 -42.02 10.31 -3.06
CA ALA A 661 -42.02 8.90 -3.42
C ALA A 661 -43.06 8.11 -2.62
N ASP A 662 -43.93 7.38 -3.33
CA ASP A 662 -44.92 6.49 -2.73
C ASP A 662 -44.33 5.10 -2.41
N GLU A 663 -45.13 4.26 -1.74
CA GLU A 663 -44.70 2.93 -1.31
C GLU A 663 -44.36 2.00 -2.50
N GLU A 664 -45.05 2.16 -3.64
CA GLU A 664 -44.77 1.42 -4.87
C GLU A 664 -43.41 1.80 -5.46
N THR A 665 -43.10 3.09 -5.53
CA THR A 665 -41.81 3.62 -6.00
C THR A 665 -40.66 3.12 -5.10
N LEU A 666 -40.83 3.17 -3.78
CA LEU A 666 -39.82 2.68 -2.84
C LEU A 666 -39.64 1.16 -2.93
N HIS A 667 -40.71 0.41 -3.21
CA HIS A 667 -40.64 -1.03 -3.45
C HIS A 667 -39.87 -1.34 -4.74
N ALA A 668 -40.19 -0.66 -5.83
CA ALA A 668 -39.49 -0.82 -7.12
C ALA A 668 -37.99 -0.45 -7.01
N ALA A 669 -37.65 0.60 -6.24
CA ALA A 669 -36.27 0.95 -5.94
C ALA A 669 -35.52 -0.17 -5.19
N ALA A 670 -36.19 -0.84 -4.24
CA ALA A 670 -35.63 -1.95 -3.50
C ALA A 670 -35.42 -3.19 -4.38
N GLU A 671 -36.39 -3.50 -5.25
CA GLU A 671 -36.28 -4.58 -6.24
C GLU A 671 -35.13 -4.33 -7.21
N LEU A 672 -34.99 -3.09 -7.72
CA LEU A 672 -33.88 -2.68 -8.57
C LEU A 672 -32.53 -2.90 -7.87
N CYS A 673 -32.40 -2.49 -6.61
CA CYS A 673 -31.20 -2.71 -5.81
C CYS A 673 -30.85 -4.20 -5.66
N ALA A 674 -31.86 -5.06 -5.46
CA ALA A 674 -31.64 -6.51 -5.38
C ALA A 674 -31.25 -7.11 -6.73
N GLU A 675 -31.84 -6.63 -7.82
CA GLU A 675 -31.56 -7.05 -9.19
C GLU A 675 -30.12 -6.71 -9.61
N VAL A 676 -29.72 -5.45 -9.49
CA VAL A 676 -28.39 -4.98 -9.94
C VAL A 676 -27.25 -5.60 -9.13
N ARG A 677 -27.48 -5.91 -7.84
CA ARG A 677 -26.54 -6.69 -7.02
C ARG A 677 -26.29 -8.10 -7.60
N ARG A 678 -27.35 -8.76 -8.08
CA ARG A 678 -27.23 -10.06 -8.75
C ARG A 678 -26.53 -9.92 -10.10
N GLN A 679 -26.90 -8.91 -10.89
CA GLN A 679 -26.26 -8.63 -12.19
C GLN A 679 -24.76 -8.37 -12.05
N ALA A 680 -24.34 -7.66 -10.99
CA ALA A 680 -22.95 -7.35 -10.71
C ALA A 680 -22.17 -8.51 -10.02
N SER A 681 -22.76 -9.70 -9.89
CA SER A 681 -22.11 -10.87 -9.24
C SER A 681 -21.56 -10.58 -7.83
N GLY A 682 -22.22 -9.69 -7.08
CA GLY A 682 -21.78 -9.28 -5.75
C GLY A 682 -20.70 -8.19 -5.70
N GLU A 683 -20.31 -7.60 -6.84
CA GLU A 683 -19.34 -6.49 -6.94
C GLU A 683 -19.98 -5.10 -6.78
N LEU A 684 -21.19 -5.05 -6.22
CA LEU A 684 -21.96 -3.84 -6.02
C LEU A 684 -22.70 -3.87 -4.68
N ASP A 685 -22.54 -2.81 -3.90
CA ASP A 685 -23.37 -2.48 -2.75
C ASP A 685 -24.47 -1.50 -3.16
N ALA A 686 -25.59 -1.51 -2.46
CA ALA A 686 -26.75 -0.69 -2.79
C ALA A 686 -27.46 -0.18 -1.52
N TYR A 687 -27.79 1.09 -1.49
CA TYR A 687 -28.41 1.77 -0.36
C TYR A 687 -29.61 2.59 -0.83
N LEU A 688 -30.67 2.60 -0.02
CA LEU A 688 -31.77 3.55 -0.17
C LEU A 688 -31.49 4.75 0.75
N VAL A 689 -31.31 5.93 0.17
CA VAL A 689 -31.07 7.19 0.86
C VAL A 689 -32.38 7.97 0.89
N LEU A 690 -32.92 8.23 2.07
CA LEU A 690 -34.20 8.89 2.25
C LEU A 690 -34.01 10.32 2.75
N SER A 691 -34.82 11.25 2.26
CA SER A 691 -34.95 12.55 2.90
C SER A 691 -35.54 12.40 4.32
N PRO A 692 -35.31 13.36 5.23
CA PRO A 692 -35.81 13.28 6.61
C PRO A 692 -37.33 13.15 6.73
N ASP A 693 -38.05 13.67 5.73
CA ASP A 693 -39.50 13.72 5.62
C ASP A 693 -40.10 12.57 4.79
N ALA A 694 -39.27 11.74 4.16
CA ALA A 694 -39.73 10.55 3.45
C ALA A 694 -40.21 9.46 4.43
N ARG A 695 -41.26 8.73 4.04
CA ARG A 695 -41.72 7.58 4.83
C ARG A 695 -40.74 6.42 4.69
N ALA A 696 -40.12 6.05 5.81
CA ALA A 696 -39.26 4.87 5.86
C ALA A 696 -40.06 3.60 5.54
N PRO A 697 -39.68 2.84 4.49
CA PRO A 697 -40.37 1.62 4.14
C PRO A 697 -40.02 0.52 5.15
N ARG A 698 -40.92 -0.44 5.38
CA ARG A 698 -40.68 -1.60 6.26
C ARG A 698 -39.85 -2.68 5.56
N LEU A 699 -38.72 -2.28 4.98
CA LEU A 699 -37.84 -3.17 4.22
C LEU A 699 -36.65 -3.61 5.06
N LEU A 700 -36.24 -4.87 4.88
CA LEU A 700 -34.99 -5.40 5.44
C LEU A 700 -33.80 -5.21 4.49
N ALA A 701 -34.06 -5.04 3.19
CA ALA A 701 -33.06 -4.81 2.16
C ALA A 701 -33.64 -3.96 1.01
N PRO A 702 -32.85 -3.06 0.37
CA PRO A 702 -31.48 -2.69 0.73
C PRO A 702 -31.41 -1.96 2.08
N PRO A 703 -30.21 -1.82 2.69
CA PRO A 703 -30.05 -1.00 3.88
C PRO A 703 -30.53 0.43 3.62
N VAL A 704 -31.29 0.97 4.57
CA VAL A 704 -31.83 2.34 4.52
C VAL A 704 -30.92 3.28 5.29
N VAL A 705 -30.61 4.43 4.68
CA VAL A 705 -29.89 5.56 5.25
C VAL A 705 -30.77 6.79 5.12
N VAL A 706 -30.76 7.67 6.11
CA VAL A 706 -31.51 8.93 6.11
C VAL A 706 -30.53 10.08 5.96
N ASP A 707 -30.77 10.96 4.99
CA ASP A 707 -30.06 12.22 4.81
C ASP A 707 -30.55 13.25 5.82
N ALA A 708 -30.27 13.01 7.11
CA ALA A 708 -30.91 13.71 8.23
C ALA A 708 -30.64 15.22 8.22
N ASP A 709 -29.43 15.62 7.82
CA ASP A 709 -29.01 17.01 7.78
C ASP A 709 -29.20 17.64 6.37
N GLY A 710 -29.71 16.89 5.40
CA GLY A 710 -29.95 17.36 4.02
C GLY A 710 -28.67 17.54 3.18
N GLY A 711 -27.54 17.02 3.66
CA GLY A 711 -26.23 17.17 3.02
C GLY A 711 -26.15 16.44 1.69
N TYR A 712 -26.74 15.25 1.57
CA TYR A 712 -26.81 14.52 0.30
C TYR A 712 -27.68 15.27 -0.71
N ARG A 713 -28.87 15.73 -0.28
CA ARG A 713 -29.78 16.52 -1.11
C ARG A 713 -29.10 17.76 -1.69
N ALA A 714 -28.41 18.51 -0.84
CA ALA A 714 -27.70 19.72 -1.25
C ALA A 714 -26.50 19.41 -2.13
N GLY A 715 -25.61 18.50 -1.72
CA GLY A 715 -24.36 18.20 -2.42
C GLY A 715 -24.55 17.50 -3.76
N TYR A 716 -25.62 16.70 -3.91
CA TYR A 716 -25.96 15.99 -5.14
C TYR A 716 -27.08 16.68 -5.96
N ALA A 717 -27.60 17.81 -5.49
CA ALA A 717 -28.69 18.56 -6.13
C ALA A 717 -29.90 17.69 -6.51
N VAL A 718 -30.27 16.74 -5.64
CA VAL A 718 -31.36 15.79 -5.91
C VAL A 718 -32.73 16.34 -5.46
N ALA A 719 -33.77 16.00 -6.22
CA ALA A 719 -35.17 16.26 -5.90
C ALA A 719 -36.03 15.12 -6.44
N GLY A 720 -37.12 14.77 -5.74
CA GLY A 720 -37.95 13.62 -6.08
C GLY A 720 -37.21 12.32 -5.85
N THR A 721 -36.96 11.58 -6.93
CA THR A 721 -36.15 10.35 -6.90
C THR A 721 -34.95 10.49 -7.82
N ALA A 722 -33.83 9.91 -7.43
CA ALA A 722 -32.61 9.90 -8.24
C ALA A 722 -31.77 8.68 -7.91
N LEU A 723 -30.85 8.30 -8.78
CA LEU A 723 -29.83 7.30 -8.46
C LEU A 723 -28.45 7.76 -8.88
N HIS A 724 -27.45 7.32 -8.12
CA HIS A 724 -26.04 7.56 -8.39
C HIS A 724 -25.29 6.24 -8.21
N LEU A 725 -24.63 5.77 -9.26
CA LEU A 725 -23.71 4.65 -9.23
C LEU A 725 -22.29 5.20 -9.08
N ILE A 726 -21.70 4.97 -7.91
CA ILE A 726 -20.32 5.33 -7.61
C ILE A 726 -19.42 4.12 -7.92
N ARG A 727 -18.37 4.34 -8.71
CA ARG A 727 -17.35 3.35 -9.05
C ARG A 727 -16.45 3.04 -7.84
N PRO A 728 -15.74 1.89 -7.84
CA PRO A 728 -14.78 1.57 -6.78
C PRO A 728 -13.66 2.61 -6.65
N ASP A 729 -13.41 3.40 -7.70
CA ASP A 729 -12.43 4.47 -7.67
C ASP A 729 -12.97 5.81 -7.14
N GLY A 730 -14.26 5.86 -6.73
CA GLY A 730 -14.89 7.03 -6.13
C GLY A 730 -15.42 8.07 -7.14
N HIS A 731 -15.55 7.73 -8.42
CA HIS A 731 -16.18 8.60 -9.42
C HIS A 731 -17.62 8.18 -9.72
N ILE A 732 -18.45 9.12 -10.14
CA ILE A 732 -19.83 8.85 -10.60
C ILE A 732 -19.76 8.15 -11.95
N GLY A 733 -20.08 6.86 -11.99
CA GLY A 733 -20.22 6.11 -13.24
C GLY A 733 -21.55 6.40 -13.93
N PHE A 734 -22.65 6.39 -13.18
CA PHE A 734 -23.97 6.66 -13.74
C PHE A 734 -24.82 7.49 -12.79
N ARG A 735 -25.64 8.40 -13.34
CA ARG A 735 -26.64 9.14 -12.57
C ARG A 735 -27.96 9.25 -13.32
N SER A 736 -29.08 9.25 -12.60
CA SER A 736 -30.38 9.52 -13.22
C SER A 736 -31.31 10.31 -12.30
N CYS A 737 -32.20 11.09 -12.91
CA CYS A 737 -33.31 11.77 -12.25
C CYS A 737 -34.49 11.91 -13.23
N PRO A 738 -35.64 11.24 -13.02
CA PRO A 738 -35.97 10.31 -11.93
C PRO A 738 -35.18 8.97 -12.03
N LEU A 739 -35.58 7.94 -11.29
CA LEU A 739 -34.98 6.60 -11.40
C LEU A 739 -35.13 6.04 -12.83
N ASP A 740 -34.00 5.67 -13.45
CA ASP A 740 -33.97 4.98 -14.74
C ASP A 740 -33.32 3.61 -14.59
N ALA A 741 -34.14 2.59 -14.33
CA ALA A 741 -33.71 1.21 -14.18
C ALA A 741 -33.06 0.65 -15.46
N ASP A 742 -33.61 0.97 -16.64
CA ASP A 742 -33.11 0.46 -17.91
C ASP A 742 -31.78 1.11 -18.29
N GLY A 743 -31.64 2.42 -18.08
CA GLY A 743 -30.39 3.14 -18.21
C GLY A 743 -29.30 2.56 -17.32
N LEU A 744 -29.61 2.30 -16.04
CA LEU A 744 -28.68 1.69 -15.11
C LEU A 744 -28.27 0.26 -15.54
N ARG A 745 -29.21 -0.59 -15.97
CA ARG A 745 -28.91 -1.95 -16.47
C ARG A 745 -27.97 -1.92 -17.66
N LYS A 746 -28.23 -1.02 -18.63
CA LYS A 746 -27.38 -0.82 -19.81
C LYS A 746 -25.98 -0.36 -19.41
N HIS A 747 -25.90 0.58 -18.48
CA HIS A 747 -24.61 1.05 -17.96
C HIS A 747 -23.82 -0.07 -17.27
N LEU A 748 -24.46 -0.85 -16.38
CA LEU A 748 -23.81 -1.98 -15.73
C LEU A 748 -23.33 -3.05 -16.72
N HIS A 749 -23.99 -3.21 -17.87
CA HIS A 749 -23.53 -4.11 -18.92
C HIS A 749 -22.18 -3.66 -19.54
N LEU A 750 -21.90 -2.36 -19.58
CA LEU A 750 -20.61 -1.81 -20.03
C LEU A 750 -19.47 -2.12 -19.05
N ILE A 751 -19.79 -2.50 -17.81
CA ILE A 751 -18.83 -2.82 -16.76
C ILE A 751 -18.69 -4.34 -16.61
N PHE A 752 -19.82 -5.06 -16.52
CA PHE A 752 -19.85 -6.47 -16.14
C PHE A 752 -20.10 -7.46 -17.31
N GLY A 753 -20.30 -6.98 -18.54
CA GLY A 753 -20.37 -7.81 -19.76
C GLY A 753 -21.63 -8.68 -19.91
N GLY A 754 -22.54 -8.65 -18.95
CA GLY A 754 -23.70 -9.54 -18.88
C GLY A 754 -23.29 -10.95 -18.42
N VAL A 755 -23.88 -11.43 -17.33
CA VAL A 755 -23.66 -12.80 -16.84
C VAL A 755 -24.09 -13.77 -17.94
N ARG A 756 -23.20 -14.65 -18.38
CA ARG A 756 -23.58 -15.81 -19.22
C ARG A 756 -24.29 -16.86 -18.40
#